data_AF-A0A095SHZ7-F1
#
_entry.id   AF-A0A095SHZ7-F1
#
_cell.length_a   1.000
_cell.length_b   1.000
_cell.length_c   1.000
_cell.angle_alpha   90.00
_cell.angle_beta   90.00
_cell.angle_gamma   90.00
#
_symmetry.space_group_name_H-M   'P 1'
#
loop_
_entity.id
_entity.type
_entity.pdbx_description
1 polymer ?
#
loop_
_entity_poly.entity_id
_entity_poly.type
_entity_poly.pdbx_seq_one_letter_code
_entity_poly.pdbx_strand_id
1 'polypeptide(L)'
;MATSPWVTWPALTKFGSLGVMVALLVLAAERQELLENNMFDTENWQEKNADIVCDERSLTARMEDGTCNIQENPAEGSVHVNFGRNVDPASVYAESNSGNLLNPNPREVSNLIMSRGGDFKPATTLNFIATSWIQFMVHDWFDHGPRTDANPIEFPLPAGDVLGGGTMSVQRTRPDPDVSGDEGIITYENINTHWWDGSQLYGSSKEKNDEVRSFVDGKLKVDGDGRLPTEFFSGKPVTGFNENWWVGLSMLHHIFTQEHNAIADMLVANYPGQSDQWYFDKARLINSALMAKIHTVEWTPAILANPVLERAMYANWWGLGGDRDKRDKYQDDLDNLNNNLGQIGGLLDLVGIDNGLGDSPTGSLEHALAGLVGSRTPNNYNVPYTLTEEFVSVYRMHPLLRDEIKVYDIGSNVVDEEIALEDTRNGDAEDLLGDIGQDRLWYSFGITHPGALTLNNYPDFLRNLSMPLIGDIDMAAIDILRDRERGVPRYNEFRRQIGLKPLTSFEQLTSDPQLLADLKALYNNDIELVDTLVGQLGEETRPEGFGFGETSFQIFILNASRRLMTDRFFTTDYTDEVYTAEGIDWVEDNTMVDVIRRHFPSLATSLVGMDNAFKPWGLNMPEEYQDWDAQTKQNHLWVNGALRTSYADSEVPAIEPIDIGGLINSVLWKKVQDVTDVAPPGYSKPIHPRGALAKVKFVPSAGHDFTGLFQGADHGLLRLSVTGDPSDRGFAPGLALKLFVDGKRSENVSALYTLSGQGSNHNIFANELSNYVQAEVNETLGTTTLFSLVSTKPTLLVMSDMAKVKQDGSAVGSPKTPSQIYFVPNSTLKNNTSTGAHDFRDDLTAIPAGTKVYDIYGTTQSIRTSIWPWVTERYARERRNSAVKIGELVTDSEFTLSQFGDTGIFFKHQRYEDR
;
A
#
# COMPACT_ATOMS: atom_id res chain seq x y z
N MET A 1 15.76 -29.07 14.80
CA MET A 1 16.57 -27.88 14.46
C MET A 1 16.40 -27.58 12.98
N ALA A 2 15.24 -27.04 12.60
CA ALA A 2 15.06 -26.50 11.27
C ALA A 2 15.93 -25.23 11.13
N THR A 3 16.64 -25.10 10.02
CA THR A 3 17.26 -23.84 9.63
C THR A 3 16.14 -22.86 9.29
N SER A 4 15.91 -21.85 10.13
CA SER A 4 14.90 -20.84 9.84
C SER A 4 15.07 -20.25 8.43
N PRO A 5 13.98 -20.11 7.66
CA PRO A 5 14.03 -19.60 6.31
C PRO A 5 14.33 -18.10 6.27
N TRP A 6 14.30 -17.40 7.43
CA TRP A 6 14.61 -15.98 7.59
C TRP A 6 15.90 -15.55 6.90
N VAL A 7 16.94 -16.39 6.90
CA VAL A 7 18.23 -16.07 6.26
C VAL A 7 18.43 -16.74 4.90
N THR A 8 17.54 -17.66 4.49
CA THR A 8 17.71 -18.45 3.26
C THR A 8 16.75 -18.08 2.13
N TRP A 9 15.66 -17.36 2.41
CA TRP A 9 14.71 -16.93 1.37
C TRP A 9 15.35 -16.20 0.19
N PRO A 10 16.25 -15.21 0.37
CA PRO A 10 16.86 -14.53 -0.77
C PRO A 10 17.71 -15.46 -1.66
N ALA A 11 18.18 -16.60 -1.12
CA ALA A 11 18.86 -17.61 -1.89
C ALA A 11 17.87 -18.55 -2.59
N LEU A 12 16.78 -18.91 -1.93
CA LEU A 12 15.73 -19.76 -2.49
C LEU A 12 15.00 -19.08 -3.65
N THR A 13 14.61 -17.82 -3.52
CA THR A 13 13.87 -17.07 -4.56
C THR A 13 14.65 -16.96 -5.88
N LYS A 14 15.99 -17.06 -5.86
CA LYS A 14 16.83 -17.12 -7.07
C LYS A 14 16.54 -18.33 -7.97
N PHE A 15 15.93 -19.38 -7.42
CA PHE A 15 15.50 -20.57 -8.19
C PHE A 15 14.09 -20.43 -8.76
N GLY A 16 13.49 -19.24 -8.72
CA GLY A 16 12.16 -18.97 -9.24
C GLY A 16 11.07 -19.71 -8.47
N SER A 17 10.07 -20.23 -9.18
CA SER A 17 8.91 -20.91 -8.59
C SER A 17 9.28 -22.12 -7.73
N LEU A 18 10.31 -22.89 -8.13
CA LEU A 18 10.80 -24.03 -7.34
C LEU A 18 11.31 -23.57 -5.96
N GLY A 19 12.01 -22.44 -5.93
CA GLY A 19 12.49 -21.83 -4.69
C GLY A 19 11.37 -21.39 -3.76
N VAL A 20 10.32 -20.79 -4.32
CA VAL A 20 9.11 -20.41 -3.58
C VAL A 20 8.45 -21.65 -2.96
N MET A 21 8.27 -22.73 -3.73
CA MET A 21 7.66 -23.96 -3.22
C MET A 21 8.46 -24.58 -2.06
N VAL A 22 9.79 -24.61 -2.16
CA VAL A 22 10.65 -25.10 -1.06
C VAL A 22 10.48 -24.23 0.19
N ALA A 23 10.42 -22.91 0.02
CA ALA A 23 10.23 -21.99 1.14
C ALA A 23 8.86 -22.16 1.83
N LEU A 24 7.80 -22.43 1.07
CA LEU A 24 6.47 -22.73 1.61
C LEU A 24 6.46 -24.02 2.44
N LEU A 25 7.18 -25.06 2.01
CA LEU A 25 7.31 -26.30 2.79
C LEU A 25 8.04 -26.08 4.12
N VAL A 26 9.07 -25.22 4.13
CA VAL A 26 9.77 -24.86 5.37
C VAL A 26 8.82 -24.12 6.31
N LEU A 27 8.08 -23.12 5.83
CA LEU A 27 7.09 -22.39 6.62
C LEU A 27 6.00 -23.30 7.19
N ALA A 28 5.51 -24.27 6.40
CA ALA A 28 4.53 -25.23 6.87
C ALA A 28 5.09 -26.11 8.01
N ALA A 29 6.36 -26.53 7.91
CA ALA A 29 7.02 -27.31 8.95
C ALA A 29 7.25 -26.48 10.22
N GLU A 30 7.68 -25.21 10.10
CA GLU A 30 7.82 -24.30 11.24
C GLU A 30 6.49 -24.04 11.93
N ARG A 31 5.42 -23.79 11.15
CA ARG A 31 4.07 -23.65 11.70
C ARG A 31 3.65 -24.88 12.49
N GLN A 32 3.91 -26.08 11.97
CA GLN A 32 3.59 -27.33 12.66
C GLN A 32 4.38 -27.47 13.97
N GLU A 33 5.68 -27.15 13.98
CA GLU A 33 6.52 -27.18 15.19
C GLU A 33 6.00 -26.20 16.25
N LEU A 34 5.59 -24.99 15.85
CA LEU A 34 4.98 -24.00 16.75
C LEU A 34 3.61 -24.45 17.28
N LEU A 35 2.76 -25.03 16.43
CA LEU A 35 1.45 -25.56 16.84
C LEU A 35 1.60 -26.69 17.87
N GLU A 36 2.65 -27.50 17.78
CA GLU A 36 2.87 -28.59 18.74
C GLU A 36 3.43 -28.12 20.09
N ASN A 37 4.24 -27.06 20.09
CA ASN A 37 5.08 -26.72 21.26
C ASN A 37 4.81 -25.34 21.87
N ASN A 38 4.00 -24.48 21.24
CA ASN A 38 3.87 -23.07 21.61
C ASN A 38 2.40 -22.63 21.79
N MET A 39 1.57 -23.48 22.36
CA MET A 39 0.18 -23.13 22.69
C MET A 39 -0.16 -23.65 24.09
N PHE A 40 -0.41 -22.72 25.00
CA PHE A 40 -0.67 -23.03 26.40
C PHE A 40 -1.96 -22.35 26.84
N ASP A 41 -2.85 -23.19 27.34
CA ASP A 41 -4.14 -22.79 27.90
C ASP A 41 -3.98 -22.25 29.32
N THR A 42 -4.79 -21.27 29.66
CA THR A 42 -4.76 -20.55 30.94
C THR A 42 -6.15 -20.50 31.60
N GLU A 43 -7.17 -21.10 30.98
CA GLU A 43 -8.57 -20.91 31.37
C GLU A 43 -9.20 -22.16 32.03
N ASN A 44 -10.18 -21.93 32.90
CA ASN A 44 -11.06 -22.97 33.44
C ASN A 44 -12.35 -23.08 32.60
N TRP A 45 -12.29 -23.84 31.50
CA TRP A 45 -13.43 -23.97 30.58
C TRP A 45 -14.70 -24.55 31.21
N GLN A 46 -14.60 -25.42 32.21
CA GLN A 46 -15.79 -25.97 32.87
C GLN A 46 -16.59 -24.86 33.56
N GLU A 47 -15.90 -23.91 34.18
CA GLU A 47 -16.51 -22.77 34.86
C GLU A 47 -17.04 -21.76 33.85
N LYS A 48 -16.25 -21.37 32.84
CA LYS A 48 -16.69 -20.41 31.81
C LYS A 48 -17.88 -20.92 31.01
N ASN A 49 -17.99 -22.23 30.77
CA ASN A 49 -19.12 -22.82 30.04
C ASN A 49 -20.40 -23.00 30.88
N ALA A 50 -20.33 -22.89 32.21
CA ALA A 50 -21.40 -23.34 33.10
C ALA A 50 -22.76 -22.66 32.85
N ASP A 51 -22.73 -21.39 32.45
CA ASP A 51 -23.93 -20.55 32.29
C ASP A 51 -24.24 -20.19 30.83
N ILE A 52 -23.50 -20.75 29.85
CA ILE A 52 -23.69 -20.43 28.43
C ILE A 52 -24.64 -21.44 27.79
N VAL A 53 -25.67 -20.92 27.09
CA VAL A 53 -26.65 -21.72 26.37
C VAL A 53 -26.66 -21.31 24.90
N CYS A 54 -26.25 -22.23 24.03
CA CYS A 54 -26.29 -22.02 22.59
C CYS A 54 -27.69 -22.27 22.03
N ASP A 55 -28.18 -21.33 21.23
CA ASP A 55 -29.48 -21.38 20.58
C ASP A 55 -29.37 -21.65 19.06
N GLU A 56 -30.52 -21.73 18.39
CA GLU A 56 -30.57 -21.97 16.94
C GLU A 56 -29.92 -20.84 16.13
N ARG A 57 -29.96 -19.59 16.61
CA ARG A 57 -29.32 -18.45 15.94
C ARG A 57 -27.81 -18.64 15.92
N SER A 58 -27.22 -19.10 17.03
CA SER A 58 -25.77 -19.29 17.14
C SER A 58 -25.23 -20.13 15.97
N LEU A 59 -25.94 -21.19 15.54
CA LEU A 59 -25.52 -22.08 14.44
C LEU A 59 -25.30 -21.38 13.09
N THR A 60 -25.83 -20.17 12.88
CA THR A 60 -25.76 -19.48 11.59
C THR A 60 -25.43 -17.99 11.69
N ALA A 61 -24.99 -17.54 12.86
CA ALA A 61 -24.65 -16.15 13.16
C ALA A 61 -23.57 -16.04 14.23
N ARG A 62 -22.72 -15.01 14.13
CA ARG A 62 -21.76 -14.67 15.20
C ARG A 62 -22.49 -13.98 16.35
N MET A 63 -22.41 -14.55 17.55
CA MET A 63 -22.97 -13.96 18.77
C MET A 63 -22.23 -12.66 19.13
N GLU A 64 -22.90 -11.75 19.83
CA GLU A 64 -22.36 -10.41 20.16
C GLU A 64 -21.15 -10.48 21.09
N ASP A 65 -21.09 -11.48 21.96
CA ASP A 65 -20.01 -11.68 22.96
C ASP A 65 -19.01 -12.78 22.55
N GLY A 66 -19.13 -13.30 21.33
CA GLY A 66 -18.26 -14.35 20.78
C GLY A 66 -18.57 -15.77 21.28
N THR A 67 -19.60 -15.97 22.10
CA THR A 67 -19.97 -17.31 22.58
C THR A 67 -20.52 -18.20 21.46
N CYS A 68 -20.53 -19.51 21.72
CA CYS A 68 -21.15 -20.53 20.88
C CYS A 68 -20.57 -20.63 19.46
N ASN A 69 -19.34 -20.17 19.22
CA ASN A 69 -18.59 -20.48 18.01
C ASN A 69 -18.26 -21.98 17.97
N ILE A 70 -17.65 -22.51 19.04
CA ILE A 70 -17.48 -23.95 19.24
C ILE A 70 -18.59 -24.45 20.16
N GLN A 71 -19.45 -25.36 19.66
CA GLN A 71 -20.65 -25.78 20.40
C GLN A 71 -20.31 -26.64 21.63
N GLU A 72 -19.23 -27.42 21.55
CA GLU A 72 -18.74 -28.27 22.64
C GLU A 72 -18.00 -27.47 23.73
N ASN A 73 -17.50 -26.29 23.39
CA ASN A 73 -16.81 -25.37 24.29
C ASN A 73 -17.34 -23.94 24.06
N PRO A 74 -18.57 -23.63 24.52
CA PRO A 74 -19.28 -22.43 24.10
C PRO A 74 -18.68 -21.10 24.58
N ALA A 75 -17.76 -21.10 25.55
CA ALA A 75 -16.99 -19.92 25.93
C ALA A 75 -15.73 -19.71 25.06
N GLU A 76 -15.35 -20.66 24.19
CA GLU A 76 -14.11 -20.57 23.41
C GLU A 76 -14.09 -19.27 22.59
N GLY A 77 -13.03 -18.49 22.79
CA GLY A 77 -12.82 -17.20 22.14
C GLY A 77 -13.81 -16.07 22.48
N SER A 78 -14.72 -16.26 23.45
CA SER A 78 -15.64 -15.20 23.89
C SER A 78 -14.91 -14.12 24.69
N VAL A 79 -15.61 -13.01 24.96
CA VAL A 79 -15.16 -12.01 25.94
C VAL A 79 -14.98 -12.62 27.32
N HIS A 80 -14.17 -11.97 28.17
CA HIS A 80 -13.89 -12.35 29.55
C HIS A 80 -13.28 -13.75 29.73
N VAL A 81 -12.64 -14.24 28.67
CA VAL A 81 -11.74 -15.39 28.70
C VAL A 81 -10.30 -14.89 28.82
N ASN A 82 -9.47 -15.64 29.53
CA ASN A 82 -8.07 -15.33 29.71
C ASN A 82 -7.27 -15.37 28.40
N PHE A 83 -6.29 -14.49 28.28
CA PHE A 83 -5.26 -14.64 27.25
C PHE A 83 -4.46 -15.93 27.49
N GLY A 84 -4.31 -16.73 26.44
CA GLY A 84 -3.41 -17.88 26.42
C GLY A 84 -1.94 -17.44 26.36
N ARG A 85 -1.03 -18.42 26.23
CA ARG A 85 0.41 -18.18 26.06
C ARG A 85 1.00 -18.92 24.87
N ASN A 86 2.01 -18.34 24.24
CA ASN A 86 2.87 -19.00 23.24
C ASN A 86 4.23 -19.45 23.78
N VAL A 87 4.52 -19.14 25.03
CA VAL A 87 5.74 -19.54 25.74
C VAL A 87 5.39 -20.44 26.91
N ASP A 88 6.34 -21.28 27.33
CA ASP A 88 6.14 -22.19 28.46
C ASP A 88 5.70 -21.38 29.71
N PRO A 89 4.57 -21.73 30.34
CA PRO A 89 4.12 -21.15 31.61
C PRO A 89 5.21 -21.08 32.68
N ALA A 90 6.17 -22.01 32.71
CA ALA A 90 7.29 -21.99 33.65
C ALA A 90 8.30 -20.84 33.41
N SER A 91 8.30 -20.27 32.22
CA SER A 91 9.11 -19.10 31.84
C SER A 91 8.36 -17.77 31.98
N VAL A 92 7.09 -17.81 32.40
CA VAL A 92 6.23 -16.63 32.63
C VAL A 92 6.38 -16.19 34.08
N TYR A 93 7.03 -15.06 34.31
CA TYR A 93 7.10 -14.44 35.63
C TYR A 93 6.88 -12.93 35.54
N ALA A 94 5.83 -12.45 36.22
CA ALA A 94 5.60 -11.01 36.36
C ALA A 94 6.75 -10.40 37.18
N GLU A 95 7.45 -9.42 36.62
CA GLU A 95 8.57 -8.81 37.31
C GLU A 95 8.07 -7.96 38.49
N SER A 96 8.69 -8.12 39.66
CA SER A 96 8.31 -7.36 40.86
C SER A 96 8.94 -5.95 40.88
N ASN A 97 8.27 -5.01 41.54
CA ASN A 97 8.77 -3.63 41.75
C ASN A 97 10.17 -3.59 42.41
N SER A 98 10.48 -4.55 43.27
CA SER A 98 11.79 -4.68 43.93
C SER A 98 12.81 -5.48 43.11
N GLY A 99 12.39 -6.06 41.97
CA GLY A 99 13.20 -6.81 41.03
C GLY A 99 13.48 -6.02 39.75
N ASN A 100 13.29 -6.65 38.59
CA ASN A 100 13.68 -6.07 37.30
C ASN A 100 12.61 -5.19 36.63
N LEU A 101 11.41 -5.03 37.22
CA LEU A 101 10.30 -4.33 36.57
C LEU A 101 10.68 -2.90 36.12
N LEU A 102 11.48 -2.22 36.96
CA LEU A 102 11.95 -0.86 36.72
C LEU A 102 13.41 -0.80 36.23
N ASN A 103 14.01 -1.94 35.88
CA ASN A 103 15.41 -2.04 35.47
C ASN A 103 15.54 -2.61 34.05
N PRO A 104 16.10 -1.86 33.08
CA PRO A 104 16.39 -0.42 33.17
C PRO A 104 15.12 0.43 33.30
N ASN A 105 15.27 1.71 33.67
CA ASN A 105 14.16 2.64 33.82
C ASN A 105 13.39 2.76 32.50
N PRO A 106 12.07 2.46 32.45
CA PRO A 106 11.29 2.50 31.21
C PRO A 106 11.32 3.84 30.46
N ARG A 107 11.37 4.97 31.17
CA ARG A 107 11.50 6.30 30.56
C ARG A 107 12.88 6.51 29.94
N GLU A 108 13.92 5.97 30.56
CA GLU A 108 15.27 6.02 30.01
C GLU A 108 15.38 5.18 28.72
N VAL A 109 14.73 4.00 28.68
CA VAL A 109 14.57 3.21 27.44
C VAL A 109 13.87 4.04 26.36
N SER A 110 12.72 4.64 26.69
CA SER A 110 11.94 5.50 25.79
C SER A 110 12.77 6.64 25.22
N ASN A 111 13.51 7.35 26.08
CA ASN A 111 14.27 8.53 25.70
C ASN A 111 15.51 8.23 24.86
N LEU A 112 16.27 7.19 25.19
CA LEU A 112 17.57 6.95 24.57
C LEU A 112 17.47 6.20 23.24
N ILE A 113 16.56 5.22 23.13
CA ILE A 113 16.58 4.27 22.01
C ILE A 113 15.25 4.10 21.28
N MET A 114 14.14 4.65 21.80
CA MET A 114 12.83 4.57 21.13
C MET A 114 12.52 5.86 20.36
N SER A 115 12.92 7.02 20.91
CA SER A 115 12.73 8.36 20.35
C SER A 115 12.95 8.46 18.85
N ARG A 116 11.94 8.92 18.10
CA ARG A 116 12.12 9.31 16.70
C ARG A 116 13.02 10.53 16.57
N GLY A 117 12.88 11.50 17.48
CA GLY A 117 13.55 12.78 17.32
C GLY A 117 13.14 13.44 15.99
N GLY A 118 14.10 14.01 15.26
CA GLY A 118 13.85 14.67 13.97
C GLY A 118 14.08 13.81 12.73
N ASP A 119 14.39 12.53 12.88
CA ASP A 119 14.76 11.64 11.77
C ASP A 119 13.68 10.57 11.54
N PHE A 120 12.59 10.95 10.88
CA PHE A 120 11.51 10.03 10.52
C PHE A 120 12.02 8.98 9.52
N LYS A 121 11.95 7.70 9.90
CA LYS A 121 12.32 6.59 9.02
C LYS A 121 11.05 5.99 8.40
N PRO A 122 10.80 6.16 7.09
CA PRO A 122 9.59 5.65 6.46
C PRO A 122 9.65 4.14 6.19
N ALA A 123 8.52 3.44 6.32
CA ALA A 123 8.32 2.10 5.77
C ALA A 123 7.86 2.21 4.31
N THR A 124 8.80 2.20 3.37
CA THR A 124 8.54 2.53 1.96
C THR A 124 7.76 1.46 1.17
N THR A 125 7.58 0.26 1.73
CA THR A 125 6.74 -0.80 1.14
C THR A 125 5.25 -0.62 1.44
N LEU A 126 4.90 0.28 2.37
CA LEU A 126 3.55 0.50 2.88
C LEU A 126 3.11 1.94 2.65
N ASN A 127 1.81 2.15 2.60
CA ASN A 127 1.19 3.45 2.76
C ASN A 127 0.59 3.63 4.17
N PHE A 128 0.13 4.84 4.48
CA PHE A 128 -0.31 5.19 5.83
C PHE A 128 -1.68 4.60 6.19
N ILE A 129 -2.48 4.17 5.19
CA ILE A 129 -3.71 3.40 5.42
C ILE A 129 -3.40 2.12 6.21
N ALA A 130 -2.25 1.48 5.94
CA ALA A 130 -1.84 0.25 6.62
C ALA A 130 -1.70 0.42 8.14
N THR A 131 -1.32 1.62 8.62
CA THR A 131 -1.24 1.95 10.04
C THR A 131 -2.62 2.03 10.68
N SER A 132 -3.55 2.71 10.03
CA SER A 132 -4.94 2.80 10.50
C SER A 132 -5.57 1.41 10.51
N TRP A 133 -5.32 0.61 9.46
CA TRP A 133 -5.85 -0.75 9.34
C TRP A 133 -5.42 -1.60 10.52
N ILE A 134 -4.14 -1.56 10.87
CA ILE A 134 -3.69 -2.49 11.90
C ILE A 134 -4.20 -2.13 13.29
N GLN A 135 -4.34 -0.84 13.61
CA GLN A 135 -4.99 -0.45 14.85
C GLN A 135 -6.47 -0.85 14.83
N PHE A 136 -7.18 -0.63 13.71
CA PHE A 136 -8.56 -1.05 13.53
C PHE A 136 -8.76 -2.56 13.76
N MET A 137 -7.82 -3.40 13.32
CA MET A 137 -7.84 -4.84 13.58
C MET A 137 -7.51 -5.19 15.03
N VAL A 138 -6.54 -4.51 15.66
CA VAL A 138 -6.21 -4.73 17.08
C VAL A 138 -7.43 -4.51 17.97
N HIS A 139 -8.26 -3.52 17.65
CA HIS A 139 -9.50 -3.26 18.38
C HIS A 139 -10.62 -4.27 18.13
N ASP A 140 -10.49 -5.17 17.16
CA ASP A 140 -11.35 -6.35 17.03
C ASP A 140 -10.87 -7.44 18.00
N TRP A 141 -9.56 -7.58 18.12
CA TRP A 141 -8.94 -8.77 18.67
C TRP A 141 -8.76 -8.75 20.18
N PHE A 142 -8.28 -7.65 20.74
CA PHE A 142 -7.89 -7.66 22.15
C PHE A 142 -7.92 -6.31 22.84
N ASP A 143 -8.33 -6.35 24.11
CA ASP A 143 -8.12 -5.29 25.09
C ASP A 143 -8.07 -5.91 26.50
N HIS A 144 -7.13 -5.44 27.33
CA HIS A 144 -7.01 -5.83 28.74
C HIS A 144 -7.97 -5.05 29.66
N GLY A 145 -8.74 -4.13 29.10
CA GLY A 145 -9.80 -3.39 29.76
C GLY A 145 -9.33 -2.32 30.75
N PRO A 146 -10.23 -1.87 31.64
CA PRO A 146 -9.95 -0.76 32.54
C PRO A 146 -8.82 -1.11 33.52
N ARG A 147 -7.85 -0.21 33.63
CA ARG A 147 -6.71 -0.36 34.53
C ARG A 147 -7.12 -0.05 35.97
N THR A 148 -6.32 -0.52 36.92
CA THR A 148 -6.55 -0.24 38.35
C THR A 148 -5.67 0.90 38.87
N ASP A 149 -6.31 1.83 39.59
CA ASP A 149 -5.66 2.90 40.36
C ASP A 149 -5.01 2.40 41.65
N ALA A 150 -5.32 1.17 42.08
CA ALA A 150 -4.73 0.59 43.26
C ALA A 150 -3.26 0.22 42.99
N ASN A 151 -2.33 0.86 43.71
CA ASN A 151 -0.89 0.59 43.66
C ASN A 151 -0.27 0.74 42.24
N PRO A 152 -0.30 1.96 41.66
CA PRO A 152 0.27 2.22 40.35
C PRO A 152 1.79 1.94 40.32
N ILE A 153 2.32 1.69 39.13
CA ILE A 153 3.75 1.54 38.89
C ILE A 153 4.37 2.94 38.79
N GLU A 154 5.25 3.26 39.72
CA GLU A 154 5.93 4.56 39.77
C GLU A 154 7.41 4.43 39.43
N PHE A 155 7.91 5.30 38.54
CA PHE A 155 9.33 5.35 38.17
C PHE A 155 9.81 6.78 37.96
N PRO A 156 11.06 7.11 38.35
CA PRO A 156 11.56 8.48 38.31
C PRO A 156 11.77 8.95 36.87
N LEU A 157 11.51 10.23 36.62
CA LEU A 157 11.94 10.88 35.38
C LEU A 157 13.48 11.03 35.38
N PRO A 158 14.16 10.68 34.27
CA PRO A 158 15.60 10.90 34.13
C PRO A 158 16.01 12.37 34.28
N ALA A 159 17.26 12.62 34.62
CA ALA A 159 17.77 13.98 34.74
C ALA A 159 17.72 14.70 33.38
N GLY A 160 17.07 15.87 33.34
CA GLY A 160 16.94 16.67 32.11
C GLY A 160 15.82 16.22 31.17
N ASP A 161 14.88 15.39 31.65
CA ASP A 161 13.70 14.99 30.88
C ASP A 161 12.86 16.19 30.43
N VAL A 162 12.23 16.09 29.26
CA VAL A 162 11.38 17.13 28.68
C VAL A 162 10.14 17.42 29.53
N LEU A 163 9.68 16.45 30.33
CA LEU A 163 8.59 16.61 31.29
C LEU A 163 9.07 17.22 32.63
N GLY A 164 10.37 17.53 32.76
CA GLY A 164 10.98 18.10 33.96
C GLY A 164 11.47 17.03 34.94
N GLY A 165 11.45 17.35 36.25
CA GLY A 165 11.82 16.40 37.31
C GLY A 165 10.60 15.81 38.00
N GLY A 166 10.70 14.59 38.50
CA GLY A 166 9.59 13.96 39.23
C GLY A 166 9.51 12.45 39.00
N THR A 167 8.29 11.94 38.93
CA THR A 167 7.97 10.51 38.80
C THR A 167 6.80 10.37 37.85
N MET A 168 6.85 9.40 36.95
CA MET A 168 5.71 8.98 36.15
C MET A 168 4.96 7.87 36.89
N SER A 169 3.65 7.84 36.70
CA SER A 169 2.75 6.86 37.33
C SER A 169 1.94 6.15 36.25
N VAL A 170 1.96 4.82 36.26
CA VAL A 170 1.23 3.97 35.30
C VAL A 170 0.30 3.04 36.09
N GLN A 171 -1.02 3.17 35.86
CA GLN A 171 -2.03 2.27 36.42
C GLN A 171 -1.76 0.82 36.02
N ARG A 172 -2.08 -0.16 36.86
CA ARG A 172 -1.79 -1.58 36.58
C ARG A 172 -2.82 -2.23 35.67
N THR A 173 -2.39 -3.25 34.93
CA THR A 173 -3.33 -4.15 34.25
C THR A 173 -4.17 -4.87 35.32
N ARG A 174 -5.49 -4.98 35.12
CA ARG A 174 -6.38 -5.66 36.07
C ARG A 174 -6.22 -7.18 35.89
N PRO A 175 -5.73 -7.93 36.89
CA PRO A 175 -5.69 -9.39 36.82
C PRO A 175 -7.09 -10.00 36.71
N ASP A 176 -7.16 -11.24 36.25
CA ASP A 176 -8.37 -12.06 36.37
C ASP A 176 -8.85 -12.08 37.83
N PRO A 177 -10.10 -11.67 38.11
CA PRO A 177 -10.64 -11.66 39.48
C PRO A 177 -10.77 -13.05 40.11
N ASP A 178 -10.86 -14.11 39.30
CA ASP A 178 -11.11 -15.48 39.76
C ASP A 178 -9.80 -16.23 40.11
N VAL A 179 -8.63 -15.67 39.76
CA VAL A 179 -7.32 -16.22 40.14
C VAL A 179 -6.85 -15.66 41.49
N SER A 180 -6.90 -16.49 42.54
CA SER A 180 -6.36 -16.14 43.86
C SER A 180 -4.82 -16.20 43.85
N GLY A 181 -4.18 -15.03 43.97
CA GLY A 181 -2.76 -14.79 43.69
C GLY A 181 -1.68 -15.41 44.59
N ASP A 182 -1.91 -16.57 45.24
CA ASP A 182 -0.93 -17.13 46.18
C ASP A 182 -0.10 -18.33 45.64
N GLU A 183 -0.47 -19.03 44.55
CA GLU A 183 0.33 -20.16 43.99
C GLU A 183 0.27 -20.35 42.45
N GLY A 184 -0.05 -19.34 41.64
CA GLY A 184 -0.20 -19.48 40.17
C GLY A 184 0.32 -18.30 39.33
N ILE A 185 0.38 -18.51 38.01
CA ILE A 185 0.66 -17.45 37.03
C ILE A 185 -0.47 -16.42 37.07
N ILE A 186 -0.13 -15.13 37.06
CA ILE A 186 -1.13 -14.07 36.94
C ILE A 186 -1.65 -14.06 35.50
N THR A 187 -2.96 -14.28 35.35
CA THR A 187 -3.68 -14.23 34.07
C THR A 187 -4.48 -12.94 33.96
N TYR A 188 -4.87 -12.62 32.72
CA TYR A 188 -5.60 -11.42 32.39
C TYR A 188 -6.69 -11.77 31.38
N GLU A 189 -7.88 -11.24 31.61
CA GLU A 189 -9.01 -11.40 30.71
C GLU A 189 -8.88 -10.49 29.49
N ASN A 190 -9.34 -10.98 28.34
CA ASN A 190 -9.65 -10.14 27.20
C ASN A 190 -11.08 -9.60 27.32
N ILE A 191 -11.28 -8.28 27.24
CA ILE A 191 -12.63 -7.70 27.22
C ILE A 191 -13.21 -7.61 25.80
N ASN A 192 -12.42 -7.93 24.78
CA ASN A 192 -12.89 -8.17 23.43
C ASN A 192 -13.08 -9.67 23.17
N THR A 193 -13.84 -9.99 22.13
CA THR A 193 -13.86 -11.35 21.57
C THR A 193 -12.49 -11.67 21.00
N HIS A 194 -11.99 -12.89 21.21
CA HIS A 194 -10.75 -13.33 20.57
C HIS A 194 -10.95 -13.64 19.09
N TRP A 195 -12.19 -13.87 18.66
CA TRP A 195 -12.57 -14.15 17.28
C TRP A 195 -12.31 -12.96 16.36
N TRP A 196 -12.19 -13.27 15.07
CA TRP A 196 -12.12 -12.24 14.03
C TRP A 196 -13.52 -11.97 13.49
N ASP A 197 -14.33 -11.26 14.28
CA ASP A 197 -15.77 -11.15 14.09
C ASP A 197 -16.29 -9.73 13.79
N GLY A 198 -15.36 -8.77 13.65
CA GLY A 198 -15.70 -7.39 13.38
C GLY A 198 -16.16 -6.62 14.62
N SER A 199 -15.90 -7.10 15.84
CA SER A 199 -16.32 -6.49 17.11
C SER A 199 -15.90 -5.02 17.24
N GLN A 200 -14.85 -4.59 16.52
CA GLN A 200 -14.49 -3.18 16.45
C GLN A 200 -15.63 -2.29 15.89
N LEU A 201 -16.43 -2.83 14.96
CA LEU A 201 -17.64 -2.18 14.44
C LEU A 201 -18.88 -2.54 15.27
N TYR A 202 -19.03 -3.81 15.62
CA TYR A 202 -20.28 -4.37 16.13
C TYR A 202 -20.39 -4.39 17.67
N GLY A 203 -19.29 -4.14 18.38
CA GLY A 203 -19.18 -4.29 19.82
C GLY A 203 -19.06 -5.74 20.26
N SER A 204 -18.53 -5.92 21.48
CA SER A 204 -18.32 -7.24 22.12
C SER A 204 -19.39 -7.56 23.17
N SER A 205 -20.52 -6.83 23.15
CA SER A 205 -21.66 -7.08 24.03
C SER A 205 -22.96 -6.76 23.30
N LYS A 206 -24.06 -7.36 23.77
CA LYS A 206 -25.39 -7.08 23.24
C LYS A 206 -25.76 -5.60 23.36
N GLU A 207 -25.48 -4.97 24.49
CA GLU A 207 -25.78 -3.56 24.74
C GLU A 207 -25.06 -2.68 23.71
N LYS A 208 -23.77 -2.93 23.50
CA LYS A 208 -22.97 -2.16 22.54
C LYS A 208 -23.39 -2.40 21.09
N ASN A 209 -23.75 -3.63 20.76
CA ASN A 209 -24.30 -3.99 19.46
C ASN A 209 -25.63 -3.26 19.17
N ASP A 210 -26.53 -3.22 20.15
CA ASP A 210 -27.82 -2.53 20.02
C ASP A 210 -27.63 -1.00 19.85
N GLU A 211 -26.56 -0.41 20.40
CA GLU A 211 -26.23 1.01 20.21
C GLU A 211 -25.91 1.35 18.75
N VAL A 212 -25.23 0.46 18.03
CA VAL A 212 -24.77 0.72 16.65
C VAL A 212 -25.80 0.33 15.58
N ARG A 213 -26.80 -0.49 15.92
CA ARG A 213 -27.80 -1.00 14.96
C ARG A 213 -28.95 -0.05 14.71
N SER A 214 -29.31 0.12 13.43
CA SER A 214 -30.51 0.89 13.05
C SER A 214 -31.81 0.14 13.33
N PHE A 215 -31.75 -1.19 13.42
CA PHE A 215 -32.90 -2.10 13.46
C PHE A 215 -33.86 -1.97 12.26
N VAL A 216 -33.33 -1.49 11.12
CA VAL A 216 -34.04 -1.42 9.85
C VAL A 216 -33.17 -2.09 8.78
N ASP A 217 -33.74 -3.07 8.10
CA ASP A 217 -33.11 -3.78 6.97
C ASP A 217 -31.72 -4.36 7.27
N GLY A 218 -31.45 -4.68 8.54
CA GLY A 218 -30.18 -5.21 9.02
C GLY A 218 -29.04 -4.19 9.13
N LYS A 219 -29.30 -2.89 8.91
CA LYS A 219 -28.26 -1.86 8.79
C LYS A 219 -27.71 -1.38 10.12
N LEU A 220 -26.48 -0.87 10.08
CA LEU A 220 -25.88 -0.03 11.11
C LEU A 220 -26.34 1.43 10.97
N LYS A 221 -26.36 2.16 12.09
CA LYS A 221 -26.76 3.58 12.14
C LYS A 221 -25.74 4.45 11.39
N VAL A 222 -26.26 5.34 10.57
CA VAL A 222 -25.54 6.46 9.96
C VAL A 222 -26.44 7.69 10.00
N ASP A 223 -25.84 8.87 10.06
CA ASP A 223 -26.55 10.15 9.99
C ASP A 223 -26.98 10.47 8.55
N GLY A 224 -27.76 11.54 8.37
CA GLY A 224 -28.35 11.90 7.07
C GLY A 224 -27.33 12.27 5.99
N ASP A 225 -26.08 12.54 6.36
CA ASP A 225 -24.93 12.77 5.48
C ASP A 225 -24.08 11.52 5.24
N GLY A 226 -24.48 10.37 5.81
CA GLY A 226 -23.80 9.08 5.67
C GLY A 226 -22.61 8.88 6.60
N ARG A 227 -22.40 9.76 7.59
CA ARG A 227 -21.36 9.63 8.64
C ARG A 227 -21.85 8.84 9.84
N LEU A 228 -20.93 8.46 10.73
CA LEU A 228 -21.32 7.83 11.99
C LEU A 228 -21.93 8.84 12.96
N PRO A 229 -22.99 8.46 13.70
CA PRO A 229 -23.48 9.27 14.81
C PRO A 229 -22.38 9.47 15.85
N THR A 230 -22.34 10.63 16.50
CA THR A 230 -21.33 10.96 17.51
C THR A 230 -21.92 11.11 18.92
N GLU A 231 -21.09 10.82 19.92
CA GLU A 231 -21.41 11.11 21.32
C GLU A 231 -21.43 12.62 21.57
N PHE A 232 -22.51 13.10 22.20
CA PHE A 232 -22.74 14.54 22.41
C PHE A 232 -21.60 15.29 23.12
N PHE A 233 -20.93 14.67 24.10
CA PHE A 233 -19.89 15.33 24.89
C PHE A 233 -18.46 15.11 24.38
N SER A 234 -18.16 13.92 23.86
CA SER A 234 -16.80 13.57 23.45
C SER A 234 -16.54 13.86 21.96
N GLY A 235 -17.61 14.00 21.16
CA GLY A 235 -17.53 14.13 19.70
C GLY A 235 -17.11 12.84 18.99
N LYS A 236 -16.81 11.75 19.74
CA LYS A 236 -16.35 10.49 19.16
C LYS A 236 -17.50 9.73 18.50
N PRO A 237 -17.22 8.92 17.46
CA PRO A 237 -18.21 8.04 16.87
C PRO A 237 -18.83 7.03 17.85
N VAL A 238 -20.12 6.76 17.64
CA VAL A 238 -20.84 5.63 18.24
C VAL A 238 -20.67 4.42 17.34
N THR A 239 -19.68 3.60 17.67
CA THR A 239 -19.34 2.33 17.01
C THR A 239 -19.00 1.27 18.06
N GLY A 240 -18.61 0.05 17.66
CA GLY A 240 -18.27 -1.06 18.55
C GLY A 240 -17.28 -0.72 19.67
N PHE A 241 -16.27 0.11 19.40
CA PHE A 241 -15.40 0.71 20.41
C PHE A 241 -15.08 2.17 20.06
N ASN A 242 -14.67 3.01 21.02
CA ASN A 242 -14.23 4.38 20.71
C ASN A 242 -13.11 4.91 21.62
N GLU A 243 -12.28 4.03 22.18
CA GLU A 243 -11.09 4.42 22.97
C GLU A 243 -9.86 4.65 22.08
N ASN A 244 -8.89 5.46 22.55
CA ASN A 244 -7.63 5.75 21.85
C ASN A 244 -7.81 6.17 20.38
N TRP A 245 -8.78 7.06 20.15
CA TRP A 245 -9.34 7.37 18.85
C TRP A 245 -8.58 8.46 18.07
N TRP A 246 -8.44 8.28 16.76
CA TRP A 246 -7.89 9.27 15.82
C TRP A 246 -8.49 9.13 14.42
N VAL A 247 -8.28 10.11 13.54
CA VAL A 247 -8.91 10.19 12.20
C VAL A 247 -8.74 8.94 11.34
N GLY A 248 -7.61 8.23 11.44
CA GLY A 248 -7.42 6.96 10.72
C GLY A 248 -8.44 5.88 11.11
N LEU A 249 -8.84 5.82 12.37
CA LEU A 249 -9.92 4.93 12.81
C LEU A 249 -11.28 5.42 12.30
N SER A 250 -11.57 6.72 12.39
CA SER A 250 -12.80 7.28 11.82
C SER A 250 -12.98 6.92 10.33
N MET A 251 -11.91 7.03 9.53
CA MET A 251 -11.93 6.63 8.11
C MET A 251 -12.36 5.17 7.92
N LEU A 252 -11.80 4.24 8.70
CA LEU A 252 -12.07 2.81 8.57
C LEU A 252 -13.44 2.42 9.11
N HIS A 253 -13.85 2.97 10.25
CA HIS A 253 -15.17 2.70 10.78
C HIS A 253 -16.28 3.26 9.88
N HIS A 254 -16.07 4.42 9.26
CA HIS A 254 -17.01 4.96 8.28
C HIS A 254 -17.14 4.02 7.07
N ILE A 255 -16.02 3.67 6.42
CA ILE A 255 -16.09 2.88 5.18
C ILE A 255 -16.63 1.47 5.43
N PHE A 256 -16.30 0.81 6.55
CA PHE A 256 -16.79 -0.55 6.82
C PHE A 256 -18.21 -0.59 7.39
N THR A 257 -18.70 0.53 7.96
CA THR A 257 -20.13 0.69 8.26
C THR A 257 -20.94 0.86 6.97
N GLN A 258 -20.42 1.67 6.02
CA GLN A 258 -21.03 1.80 4.70
C GLN A 258 -20.97 0.48 3.93
N GLU A 259 -19.90 -0.29 4.08
CA GLU A 259 -19.76 -1.61 3.48
C GLU A 259 -20.78 -2.60 4.04
N HIS A 260 -20.94 -2.66 5.36
CA HIS A 260 -22.00 -3.46 6.00
C HIS A 260 -23.39 -3.09 5.44
N ASN A 261 -23.68 -1.79 5.34
CA ASN A 261 -24.97 -1.31 4.85
C ASN A 261 -25.19 -1.64 3.36
N ALA A 262 -24.13 -1.61 2.54
CA ALA A 262 -24.17 -2.02 1.14
C ALA A 262 -24.41 -3.53 0.99
N ILE A 263 -23.80 -4.35 1.85
CA ILE A 263 -24.06 -5.79 1.92
C ILE A 263 -25.51 -6.05 2.36
N ALA A 264 -26.01 -5.34 3.37
CA ALA A 264 -27.40 -5.46 3.81
C ALA A 264 -28.38 -5.09 2.69
N ASP A 265 -28.10 -4.03 1.92
CA ASP A 265 -28.89 -3.66 0.74
C ASP A 265 -28.88 -4.75 -0.35
N MET A 266 -27.72 -5.37 -0.59
CA MET A 266 -27.59 -6.52 -1.49
C MET A 266 -28.46 -7.71 -1.01
N LEU A 267 -28.42 -8.01 0.29
CA LEU A 267 -29.20 -9.11 0.87
C LEU A 267 -30.70 -8.85 0.80
N VAL A 268 -31.16 -7.62 1.06
CA VAL A 268 -32.58 -7.23 0.92
C VAL A 268 -33.05 -7.38 -0.52
N ALA A 269 -32.20 -7.02 -1.49
CA ALA A 269 -32.54 -7.13 -2.91
C ALA A 269 -32.68 -8.58 -3.39
N ASN A 270 -31.80 -9.49 -2.92
CA ASN A 270 -31.78 -10.89 -3.36
C ASN A 270 -32.70 -11.81 -2.51
N TYR A 271 -32.91 -11.47 -1.24
CA TYR A 271 -33.70 -12.25 -0.28
C TYR A 271 -34.80 -11.39 0.36
N PRO A 272 -35.79 -10.91 -0.40
CA PRO A 272 -36.81 -10.00 0.13
C PRO A 272 -37.72 -10.67 1.18
N GLY A 273 -38.02 -9.95 2.26
CA GLY A 273 -38.97 -10.36 3.30
C GLY A 273 -38.37 -11.09 4.50
N GLN A 274 -37.04 -11.14 4.61
CA GLN A 274 -36.37 -11.62 5.82
C GLN A 274 -36.49 -10.59 6.96
N SER A 275 -36.18 -11.01 8.18
CA SER A 275 -36.18 -10.11 9.34
C SER A 275 -34.95 -9.22 9.36
N ASP A 276 -35.03 -8.07 10.03
CA ASP A 276 -33.87 -7.21 10.32
C ASP A 276 -32.71 -7.99 10.94
N GLN A 277 -33.02 -8.88 11.90
CA GLN A 277 -32.02 -9.72 12.55
C GLN A 277 -31.31 -10.66 11.56
N TRP A 278 -32.06 -11.27 10.63
CA TRP A 278 -31.46 -12.13 9.62
C TRP A 278 -30.53 -11.34 8.69
N TYR A 279 -30.96 -10.17 8.21
CA TYR A 279 -30.11 -9.32 7.37
C TYR A 279 -28.84 -8.87 8.10
N PHE A 280 -28.96 -8.46 9.36
CA PHE A 280 -27.83 -8.06 10.20
C PHE A 280 -26.83 -9.21 10.41
N ASP A 281 -27.34 -10.39 10.76
CA ASP A 281 -26.49 -11.57 11.05
C ASP A 281 -25.68 -11.98 9.81
N LYS A 282 -26.30 -11.99 8.62
CA LYS A 282 -25.62 -12.29 7.36
C LYS A 282 -24.65 -11.18 6.95
N ALA A 283 -25.05 -9.91 7.06
CA ALA A 283 -24.18 -8.79 6.74
C ALA A 283 -22.94 -8.73 7.67
N ARG A 284 -23.09 -9.04 8.96
CA ARG A 284 -21.95 -9.16 9.90
C ARG A 284 -21.01 -10.29 9.52
N LEU A 285 -21.52 -11.48 9.18
CA LEU A 285 -20.71 -12.61 8.71
C LEU A 285 -19.89 -12.23 7.47
N ILE A 286 -20.53 -11.68 6.44
CA ILE A 286 -19.90 -11.30 5.18
C ILE A 286 -18.85 -10.21 5.41
N ASN A 287 -19.18 -9.15 6.14
CA ASN A 287 -18.26 -8.03 6.33
C ASN A 287 -17.06 -8.40 7.22
N SER A 288 -17.27 -9.22 8.28
CA SER A 288 -16.17 -9.75 9.10
C SER A 288 -15.23 -10.63 8.27
N ALA A 289 -15.77 -11.49 7.40
CA ALA A 289 -14.97 -12.31 6.52
C ALA A 289 -14.23 -11.51 5.44
N LEU A 290 -14.85 -10.47 4.88
CA LEU A 290 -14.18 -9.55 3.96
C LEU A 290 -12.99 -8.85 4.64
N MET A 291 -13.15 -8.35 5.87
CA MET A 291 -12.04 -7.76 6.62
C MET A 291 -10.93 -8.79 6.89
N ALA A 292 -11.28 -10.02 7.27
CA ALA A 292 -10.33 -11.10 7.48
C ALA A 292 -9.54 -11.44 6.20
N LYS A 293 -10.23 -11.49 5.06
CA LYS A 293 -9.62 -11.68 3.74
C LYS A 293 -8.66 -10.55 3.41
N ILE A 294 -9.13 -9.30 3.46
CA ILE A 294 -8.32 -8.12 3.15
C ILE A 294 -7.04 -8.11 4.00
N HIS A 295 -7.14 -8.39 5.30
CA HIS A 295 -5.96 -8.45 6.15
C HIS A 295 -5.00 -9.59 5.77
N THR A 296 -5.56 -10.76 5.46
CA THR A 296 -4.79 -11.97 5.12
C THR A 296 -4.07 -11.81 3.78
N VAL A 297 -4.76 -11.41 2.71
CA VAL A 297 -4.23 -11.43 1.33
C VAL A 297 -3.81 -10.06 0.80
N GLU A 298 -4.09 -8.96 1.50
CA GLU A 298 -3.63 -7.62 1.12
C GLU A 298 -2.72 -6.99 2.18
N TRP A 299 -3.19 -6.79 3.43
CA TRP A 299 -2.39 -6.09 4.44
C TRP A 299 -1.11 -6.86 4.80
N THR A 300 -1.21 -8.17 5.04
CA THR A 300 -0.06 -9.00 5.44
C THR A 300 1.00 -9.08 4.32
N PRO A 301 0.64 -9.31 3.05
CA PRO A 301 1.60 -9.21 1.94
C PRO A 301 2.16 -7.80 1.71
N ALA A 302 1.49 -6.72 2.12
CA ALA A 302 2.03 -5.37 1.99
C ALA A 302 3.11 -5.08 3.04
N ILE A 303 2.88 -5.48 4.31
CA ILE A 303 3.88 -5.30 5.38
C ILE A 303 5.01 -6.32 5.28
N LEU A 304 4.75 -7.49 4.67
CA LEU A 304 5.74 -8.51 4.37
C LEU A 304 5.85 -8.70 2.85
N ALA A 305 6.28 -7.65 2.15
CA ALA A 305 6.36 -7.52 0.69
C ALA A 305 7.40 -8.46 0.05
N ASN A 306 7.17 -9.76 0.19
CA ASN A 306 8.05 -10.84 -0.22
C ASN A 306 7.26 -11.88 -1.05
N PRO A 307 7.77 -12.34 -2.21
CA PRO A 307 7.05 -13.28 -3.07
C PRO A 307 6.69 -14.61 -2.40
N VAL A 308 7.50 -15.07 -1.43
CA VAL A 308 7.19 -16.30 -0.67
C VAL A 308 5.98 -16.07 0.22
N LEU A 309 5.94 -14.94 0.94
CA LEU A 309 4.87 -14.67 1.88
C LEU A 309 3.59 -14.26 1.20
N GLU A 310 3.65 -13.51 0.11
CA GLU A 310 2.50 -13.28 -0.74
C GLU A 310 1.83 -14.62 -1.13
N ARG A 311 2.64 -15.59 -1.62
CA ARG A 311 2.11 -16.92 -1.93
C ARG A 311 1.65 -17.71 -0.70
N ALA A 312 2.33 -17.58 0.44
CA ALA A 312 1.97 -18.26 1.67
C ALA A 312 0.62 -17.76 2.23
N MET A 313 0.40 -16.45 2.21
CA MET A 313 -0.84 -15.84 2.67
C MET A 313 -2.00 -16.17 1.73
N TYR A 314 -1.76 -16.20 0.42
CA TYR A 314 -2.75 -16.67 -0.55
C TYR A 314 -3.07 -18.15 -0.33
N ALA A 315 -2.06 -18.95 0.03
CA ALA A 315 -2.27 -20.35 0.38
C ALA A 315 -3.04 -20.54 1.69
N ASN A 316 -2.89 -19.64 2.67
CA ASN A 316 -3.72 -19.69 3.87
C ASN A 316 -5.21 -19.46 3.55
N TRP A 317 -5.54 -18.60 2.57
CA TRP A 317 -6.93 -18.36 2.19
C TRP A 317 -7.48 -19.37 1.16
N TRP A 318 -6.77 -19.59 0.06
CA TRP A 318 -7.24 -20.40 -1.09
C TRP A 318 -6.46 -21.71 -1.32
N GLY A 319 -5.50 -22.04 -0.46
CA GLY A 319 -4.60 -23.17 -0.68
C GLY A 319 -3.57 -22.90 -1.77
N LEU A 320 -2.72 -23.90 -2.04
CA LEU A 320 -1.63 -23.80 -3.02
C LEU A 320 -2.11 -23.51 -4.46
N GLY A 321 -3.42 -23.64 -4.75
CA GLY A 321 -4.02 -23.18 -6.00
C GLY A 321 -3.97 -21.66 -6.16
N GLY A 322 -4.20 -20.93 -5.06
CA GLY A 322 -4.14 -19.47 -4.95
C GLY A 322 -5.36 -18.74 -5.50
N ASP A 323 -6.47 -19.43 -5.71
CA ASP A 323 -7.76 -18.85 -6.13
C ASP A 323 -8.93 -19.73 -5.64
N ARG A 324 -10.13 -19.14 -5.62
CA ARG A 324 -11.39 -19.79 -5.21
C ARG A 324 -11.68 -21.07 -5.99
N ASP A 325 -11.65 -21.03 -7.32
CA ASP A 325 -12.01 -22.18 -8.15
C ASP A 325 -11.18 -23.44 -7.84
N LYS A 326 -9.87 -23.27 -7.64
CA LYS A 326 -8.99 -24.37 -7.26
C LYS A 326 -9.22 -24.81 -5.83
N ARG A 327 -9.43 -23.86 -4.91
CA ARG A 327 -9.77 -24.16 -3.51
C ARG A 327 -10.98 -25.07 -3.44
N ASP A 328 -12.09 -24.63 -4.01
CA ASP A 328 -13.39 -25.31 -3.98
C ASP A 328 -13.28 -26.68 -4.65
N LYS A 329 -12.60 -26.78 -5.80
CA LYS A 329 -12.33 -28.06 -6.44
C LYS A 329 -11.54 -29.03 -5.55
N TYR A 330 -10.49 -28.58 -4.88
CA TYR A 330 -9.70 -29.46 -4.01
C TYR A 330 -10.50 -29.88 -2.78
N GLN A 331 -11.35 -29.00 -2.23
CA GLN A 331 -12.27 -29.34 -1.14
C GLN A 331 -13.28 -30.41 -1.59
N ASP A 332 -13.90 -30.23 -2.75
CA ASP A 332 -14.79 -31.23 -3.36
C ASP A 332 -14.10 -32.58 -3.59
N ASP A 333 -12.86 -32.58 -4.12
CA ASP A 333 -12.09 -33.80 -4.37
C ASP A 333 -11.76 -34.52 -3.04
N LEU A 334 -11.43 -33.79 -1.98
CA LEU A 334 -11.19 -34.33 -0.64
C LEU A 334 -12.47 -34.90 -0.01
N ASP A 335 -13.60 -34.21 -0.18
CA ASP A 335 -14.91 -34.67 0.27
C ASP A 335 -15.35 -35.95 -0.44
N ASN A 336 -15.19 -35.99 -1.76
CA ASN A 336 -15.46 -37.17 -2.55
C ASN A 336 -14.54 -38.34 -2.17
N LEU A 337 -13.25 -38.08 -1.91
CA LEU A 337 -12.34 -39.12 -1.44
C LEU A 337 -12.82 -39.67 -0.10
N ASN A 338 -13.08 -38.83 0.89
CA ASN A 338 -13.53 -39.24 2.22
C ASN A 338 -14.85 -40.02 2.19
N ASN A 339 -15.84 -39.53 1.43
CA ASN A 339 -17.14 -40.20 1.31
C ASN A 339 -17.05 -41.54 0.57
N ASN A 340 -16.04 -41.74 -0.29
CA ASN A 340 -15.82 -42.97 -1.05
C ASN A 340 -14.74 -43.89 -0.46
N LEU A 341 -13.99 -43.48 0.57
CA LEU A 341 -12.97 -44.29 1.25
C LEU A 341 -13.56 -45.60 1.81
N GLY A 342 -14.83 -45.61 2.21
CA GLY A 342 -15.53 -46.84 2.60
C GLY A 342 -15.71 -47.86 1.47
N GLN A 343 -15.76 -47.43 0.20
CA GLN A 343 -15.83 -48.31 -0.98
C GLN A 343 -14.43 -48.70 -1.50
N ILE A 344 -13.45 -47.79 -1.35
CA ILE A 344 -12.06 -47.99 -1.78
C ILE A 344 -11.29 -48.86 -0.77
N GLY A 345 -11.59 -48.76 0.53
CA GLY A 345 -10.98 -49.57 1.58
C GLY A 345 -11.18 -51.08 1.36
N GLY A 346 -12.36 -51.48 0.88
CA GLY A 346 -12.63 -52.88 0.49
C GLY A 346 -11.85 -53.35 -0.74
N LEU A 347 -11.39 -52.44 -1.60
CA LEU A 347 -10.54 -52.73 -2.76
C LEU A 347 -9.05 -52.79 -2.36
N LEU A 348 -8.61 -51.94 -1.43
CA LEU A 348 -7.23 -51.90 -0.90
C LEU A 348 -6.92 -53.10 0.01
N ASP A 349 -7.89 -53.57 0.79
CA ASP A 349 -7.80 -54.82 1.57
C ASP A 349 -7.59 -56.05 0.67
N LEU A 350 -8.15 -56.04 -0.54
CA LEU A 350 -8.02 -57.13 -1.51
C LEU A 350 -6.58 -57.24 -2.08
N VAL A 351 -5.80 -56.17 -2.01
CA VAL A 351 -4.40 -56.09 -2.51
C VAL A 351 -3.37 -55.97 -1.38
N GLY A 352 -3.79 -56.04 -0.12
CA GLY A 352 -2.91 -56.11 1.06
C GLY A 352 -2.26 -54.78 1.44
N ILE A 353 -2.90 -53.65 1.14
CA ILE A 353 -2.47 -52.32 1.59
C ILE A 353 -3.27 -51.96 2.84
N ASP A 354 -2.58 -51.75 3.96
CA ASP A 354 -3.19 -51.45 5.26
C ASP A 354 -3.92 -50.10 5.23
N ASN A 355 -5.19 -50.08 5.66
CA ASN A 355 -6.15 -48.97 5.51
C ASN A 355 -5.97 -47.84 6.54
N GLY A 356 -4.74 -47.59 7.03
CA GLY A 356 -4.41 -46.45 7.90
C GLY A 356 -4.53 -45.07 7.25
N LEU A 357 -5.02 -45.00 6.00
CA LEU A 357 -5.28 -43.75 5.27
C LEU A 357 -6.63 -43.11 5.64
N GLY A 358 -7.56 -43.86 6.26
CA GLY A 358 -8.87 -43.33 6.70
C GLY A 358 -8.83 -42.56 8.03
N ASP A 359 -7.73 -42.67 8.79
CA ASP A 359 -7.53 -42.02 10.09
C ASP A 359 -6.40 -40.96 10.04
N SER A 360 -6.00 -40.52 8.83
CA SER A 360 -4.95 -39.51 8.70
C SER A 360 -5.49 -38.14 9.15
N PRO A 361 -4.85 -37.45 10.11
CA PRO A 361 -5.34 -36.16 10.60
C PRO A 361 -5.26 -35.18 9.44
N THR A 362 -6.43 -34.80 8.95
CA THR A 362 -6.66 -34.04 7.74
C THR A 362 -6.01 -32.65 7.73
N GLY A 363 -5.62 -32.10 8.87
CA GLY A 363 -5.19 -30.71 9.01
C GLY A 363 -4.12 -30.23 8.02
N SER A 364 -2.88 -30.73 8.08
CA SER A 364 -1.77 -30.02 7.39
C SER A 364 -1.76 -30.14 5.87
N LEU A 365 -2.19 -31.28 5.31
CA LEU A 365 -2.25 -31.50 3.86
C LEU A 365 -3.50 -30.84 3.24
N GLU A 366 -4.65 -30.90 3.90
CA GLU A 366 -5.87 -30.19 3.50
C GLU A 366 -5.61 -28.68 3.51
N HIS A 367 -5.08 -28.15 4.61
CA HIS A 367 -4.73 -26.73 4.72
C HIS A 367 -3.77 -26.26 3.63
N ALA A 368 -2.83 -27.11 3.21
CA ALA A 368 -1.90 -26.78 2.14
C ALA A 368 -2.58 -26.79 0.77
N LEU A 369 -3.38 -27.80 0.44
CA LEU A 369 -3.97 -27.94 -0.89
C LEU A 369 -5.18 -27.02 -1.10
N ALA A 370 -6.03 -26.92 -0.07
CA ALA A 370 -7.35 -26.32 -0.09
C ALA A 370 -7.48 -25.09 0.82
N GLY A 371 -6.40 -24.64 1.46
CA GLY A 371 -6.42 -23.47 2.33
C GLY A 371 -6.98 -23.74 3.72
N LEU A 372 -6.80 -22.76 4.62
CA LEU A 372 -7.41 -22.79 5.94
C LEU A 372 -8.91 -22.45 5.86
N VAL A 373 -9.27 -21.53 4.95
CA VAL A 373 -10.66 -21.09 4.78
C VAL A 373 -11.44 -22.12 3.97
N GLY A 374 -12.63 -22.48 4.45
CA GLY A 374 -13.47 -23.56 3.90
C GLY A 374 -12.99 -24.97 4.26
N SER A 375 -12.03 -25.11 5.19
CA SER A 375 -11.66 -26.44 5.68
C SER A 375 -12.85 -27.13 6.36
N ARG A 376 -12.88 -28.46 6.32
CA ARG A 376 -14.07 -29.23 6.71
C ARG A 376 -14.43 -29.09 8.19
N THR A 377 -13.44 -28.92 9.05
CA THR A 377 -13.60 -28.84 10.51
C THR A 377 -12.64 -27.82 11.10
N PRO A 378 -13.08 -27.01 12.08
CA PRO A 378 -12.17 -26.19 12.85
C PRO A 378 -11.18 -27.10 13.59
N ASN A 379 -9.92 -26.69 13.67
CA ASN A 379 -8.85 -27.44 14.33
C ASN A 379 -8.05 -26.53 15.26
N ASN A 380 -8.31 -26.65 16.56
CA ASN A 380 -7.60 -25.92 17.61
C ASN A 380 -6.39 -26.69 18.17
N TYR A 381 -6.07 -27.87 17.63
CA TYR A 381 -4.95 -28.72 18.06
C TYR A 381 -5.04 -29.12 19.55
N ASN A 382 -6.26 -29.34 20.05
CA ASN A 382 -6.56 -29.67 21.45
C ASN A 382 -6.18 -28.58 22.47
N VAL A 383 -5.96 -27.35 22.00
CA VAL A 383 -5.78 -26.17 22.86
C VAL A 383 -6.84 -25.16 22.44
N PRO A 384 -7.88 -24.94 23.27
CA PRO A 384 -8.95 -23.98 22.97
C PRO A 384 -8.41 -22.64 22.49
N TYR A 385 -9.12 -22.05 21.54
CA TYR A 385 -8.68 -20.83 20.89
C TYR A 385 -8.82 -19.61 21.80
N THR A 386 -7.68 -19.00 22.06
CA THR A 386 -7.52 -17.67 22.63
C THR A 386 -6.40 -16.96 21.89
N LEU A 387 -6.45 -15.64 21.82
CA LEU A 387 -5.26 -14.84 21.57
C LEU A 387 -4.35 -14.86 22.80
N THR A 388 -3.08 -14.51 22.62
CA THR A 388 -2.06 -14.67 23.66
C THR A 388 -1.43 -13.35 24.07
N GLU A 389 -0.83 -13.32 25.26
CA GLU A 389 -0.07 -12.13 25.71
C GLU A 389 1.09 -11.81 24.78
N GLU A 390 1.75 -12.84 24.24
CA GLU A 390 2.85 -12.65 23.29
C GLU A 390 2.36 -12.10 21.94
N PHE A 391 1.13 -12.46 21.54
CA PHE A 391 0.47 -11.85 20.39
C PHE A 391 0.22 -10.35 20.62
N VAL A 392 -0.20 -9.95 21.81
CA VAL A 392 -0.35 -8.53 22.18
C VAL A 392 0.98 -7.79 22.08
N SER A 393 2.07 -8.36 22.61
CA SER A 393 3.39 -7.73 22.57
C SER A 393 3.92 -7.51 21.14
N VAL A 394 3.77 -8.48 20.23
CA VAL A 394 4.29 -8.34 18.86
C VAL A 394 3.47 -7.37 17.98
N TYR A 395 2.26 -7.00 18.39
CA TYR A 395 1.42 -5.99 17.72
C TYR A 395 1.56 -4.58 18.29
N ARG A 396 2.51 -4.33 19.20
CA ARG A 396 2.89 -2.97 19.66
C ARG A 396 3.63 -2.19 18.57
N MET A 397 2.90 -1.85 17.50
CA MET A 397 3.41 -1.29 16.25
C MET A 397 3.30 0.24 16.18
N HIS A 398 3.30 0.93 17.32
CA HIS A 398 3.19 2.39 17.42
C HIS A 398 4.19 3.20 16.57
N PRO A 399 5.43 2.73 16.25
CA PRO A 399 6.32 3.43 15.32
C PRO A 399 5.74 3.64 13.92
N LEU A 400 4.69 2.91 13.51
CA LEU A 400 3.99 3.12 12.25
C LEU A 400 3.28 4.48 12.15
N LEU A 401 2.93 5.11 13.28
CA LEU A 401 2.27 6.42 13.29
C LEU A 401 3.23 7.52 12.83
N ARG A 402 2.73 8.48 12.05
CA ARG A 402 3.50 9.67 11.66
C ARG A 402 3.43 10.74 12.75
N ASP A 403 4.25 11.78 12.64
CA ASP A 403 4.12 12.96 13.52
C ASP A 403 3.00 13.90 13.03
N GLU A 404 2.76 13.90 11.72
CA GLU A 404 1.76 14.74 11.05
C GLU A 404 1.10 14.00 9.87
N ILE A 405 -0.14 14.41 9.59
CA ILE A 405 -0.85 14.10 8.35
C ILE A 405 -0.53 15.21 7.35
N LYS A 406 0.02 14.83 6.20
CA LYS A 406 0.15 15.74 5.06
C LYS A 406 -1.06 15.53 4.17
N VAL A 407 -1.87 16.57 4.00
CA VAL A 407 -3.07 16.56 3.18
C VAL A 407 -2.74 16.99 1.75
N TYR A 408 -3.28 16.27 0.78
CA TYR A 408 -3.11 16.52 -0.64
C TYR A 408 -4.47 16.58 -1.34
N ASP A 409 -4.57 17.45 -2.33
CA ASP A 409 -5.64 17.34 -3.32
C ASP A 409 -5.49 16.06 -4.14
N ILE A 410 -6.64 15.45 -4.50
CA ILE A 410 -6.65 14.23 -5.30
C ILE A 410 -5.89 14.45 -6.61
N GLY A 411 -4.84 13.67 -6.81
CA GLY A 411 -3.97 13.76 -7.98
C GLY A 411 -2.77 14.70 -7.82
N SER A 412 -2.71 15.50 -6.75
CA SER A 412 -1.56 16.35 -6.42
C SER A 412 -0.51 15.58 -5.61
N ASN A 413 0.72 16.09 -5.62
CA ASN A 413 1.78 15.73 -4.68
C ASN A 413 2.39 16.96 -3.99
N VAL A 414 1.70 18.09 -4.08
CA VAL A 414 1.98 19.28 -3.28
C VAL A 414 1.12 19.21 -2.04
N VAL A 415 1.77 19.36 -0.88
CA VAL A 415 1.09 19.42 0.41
C VAL A 415 0.23 20.69 0.45
N ASP A 416 -1.07 20.51 0.68
CA ASP A 416 -2.02 21.61 0.86
C ASP A 416 -2.00 22.08 2.32
N GLU A 417 -2.00 21.14 3.26
CA GLU A 417 -2.01 21.38 4.70
C GLU A 417 -1.26 20.27 5.45
N GLU A 418 -0.63 20.63 6.58
CA GLU A 418 0.00 19.68 7.51
C GLU A 418 -0.71 19.78 8.87
N ILE A 419 -1.17 18.64 9.38
CA ILE A 419 -1.98 18.55 10.59
C ILE A 419 -1.23 17.63 11.57
N ALA A 420 -0.86 18.16 12.74
CA ALA A 420 -0.18 17.37 13.76
C ALA A 420 -1.08 16.21 14.20
N LEU A 421 -0.50 15.01 14.37
CA LEU A 421 -1.33 13.81 14.58
C LEU A 421 -2.10 13.87 15.90
N GLU A 422 -1.58 14.58 16.90
CA GLU A 422 -2.28 14.87 18.16
C GLU A 422 -3.58 15.67 17.98
N ASP A 423 -3.66 16.50 16.94
CA ASP A 423 -4.83 17.34 16.63
C ASP A 423 -5.89 16.58 15.80
N THR A 424 -5.72 15.26 15.65
CA THR A 424 -6.63 14.40 14.88
C THR A 424 -7.42 13.43 15.75
N ARG A 425 -7.38 13.66 17.07
CA ARG A 425 -7.83 12.71 18.08
C ARG A 425 -9.24 12.99 18.56
N ASN A 426 -9.91 11.94 19.05
CA ASN A 426 -11.25 12.02 19.62
C ASN A 426 -12.24 12.73 18.67
N GLY A 427 -13.00 13.73 19.14
CA GLY A 427 -13.97 14.46 18.31
C GLY A 427 -13.37 15.21 17.12
N ASP A 428 -12.12 15.68 17.23
CA ASP A 428 -11.44 16.39 16.14
C ASP A 428 -11.30 15.52 14.89
N ALA A 429 -11.28 14.18 15.06
CA ALA A 429 -11.28 13.21 13.97
C ALA A 429 -12.49 13.38 13.04
N GLU A 430 -13.69 13.58 13.60
CA GLU A 430 -14.94 13.71 12.84
C GLU A 430 -15.06 15.08 12.17
N ASP A 431 -14.59 16.13 12.85
CA ASP A 431 -14.48 17.47 12.27
C ASP A 431 -13.57 17.44 11.03
N LEU A 432 -12.41 16.77 11.12
CA LEU A 432 -11.47 16.58 10.01
C LEU A 432 -12.07 15.83 8.82
N LEU A 433 -12.83 14.74 9.06
CA LEU A 433 -13.52 14.03 7.98
C LEU A 433 -14.46 14.95 7.21
N GLY A 434 -15.03 15.95 7.90
CA GLY A 434 -15.91 16.94 7.30
C GLY A 434 -15.22 18.09 6.61
N ASP A 435 -14.20 18.66 7.25
CA ASP A 435 -13.52 19.87 6.78
C ASP A 435 -12.57 19.56 5.61
N ILE A 436 -11.80 18.47 5.70
CA ILE A 436 -10.87 18.06 4.64
C ILE A 436 -11.58 17.26 3.55
N GLY A 437 -12.55 16.43 3.94
CA GLY A 437 -13.19 15.46 3.06
C GLY A 437 -12.51 14.09 3.09
N GLN A 438 -13.32 13.04 3.21
CA GLN A 438 -12.84 11.66 3.34
C GLN A 438 -12.01 11.19 2.14
N ASP A 439 -12.38 11.54 0.92
CA ASP A 439 -11.67 11.13 -0.30
C ASP A 439 -10.26 11.74 -0.39
N ARG A 440 -10.10 13.01 0.00
CA ARG A 440 -8.77 13.65 0.14
C ARG A 440 -7.91 12.99 1.22
N LEU A 441 -8.50 12.61 2.36
CA LEU A 441 -7.79 11.88 3.41
C LEU A 441 -7.35 10.47 2.95
N TRP A 442 -8.25 9.71 2.31
CA TRP A 442 -7.92 8.40 1.72
C TRP A 442 -6.80 8.51 0.70
N TYR A 443 -6.86 9.50 -0.18
CA TYR A 443 -5.79 9.78 -1.13
C TYR A 443 -4.47 10.10 -0.43
N SER A 444 -4.48 11.02 0.54
CA SER A 444 -3.31 11.46 1.30
C SER A 444 -2.64 10.30 2.04
N PHE A 445 -3.43 9.44 2.69
CA PHE A 445 -2.92 8.25 3.37
C PHE A 445 -2.40 7.21 2.37
N GLY A 446 -3.03 7.09 1.19
CA GLY A 446 -2.63 6.17 0.14
C GLY A 446 -1.27 6.50 -0.50
N ILE A 447 -0.88 7.78 -0.55
CA ILE A 447 0.39 8.24 -1.15
C ILE A 447 1.50 8.54 -0.14
N THR A 448 1.20 8.51 1.17
CA THR A 448 2.18 8.76 2.23
C THR A 448 2.60 7.47 2.91
N HIS A 449 3.86 7.41 3.37
CA HIS A 449 4.39 6.23 4.06
C HIS A 449 4.20 6.31 5.59
N PRO A 450 3.96 5.19 6.28
CA PRO A 450 4.03 5.13 7.73
C PRO A 450 5.49 5.10 8.21
N GLY A 451 5.71 5.17 9.52
CA GLY A 451 7.05 4.96 10.08
C GLY A 451 7.47 3.48 10.01
N ALA A 452 8.76 3.21 9.88
CA ALA A 452 9.32 1.86 9.97
C ALA A 452 9.33 1.34 11.42
N LEU A 453 9.07 0.04 11.60
CA LEU A 453 9.18 -0.64 12.89
C LEU A 453 10.66 -0.90 13.23
N THR A 454 11.34 0.16 13.68
CA THR A 454 12.74 0.13 14.10
C THR A 454 12.93 0.94 15.38
N LEU A 455 14.03 0.69 16.10
CA LEU A 455 14.50 1.60 17.14
C LEU A 455 14.75 3.01 16.58
N ASN A 456 14.73 4.01 17.46
CA ASN A 456 14.82 5.42 17.13
C ASN A 456 13.79 5.86 16.07
N ASN A 457 12.52 5.48 16.25
CA ASN A 457 11.43 5.85 15.32
C ASN A 457 10.02 5.89 15.97
N TYR A 458 9.93 5.81 17.30
CA TYR A 458 8.67 5.94 18.03
C TYR A 458 8.26 7.42 18.09
N PRO A 459 7.02 7.81 17.71
CA PRO A 459 6.62 9.22 17.67
C PRO A 459 6.80 9.93 19.02
N ASP A 460 7.39 11.12 18.99
CA ASP A 460 7.72 11.84 20.21
C ASP A 460 6.47 12.39 20.91
N PHE A 461 5.39 12.66 20.17
CA PHE A 461 4.11 13.08 20.77
C PHE A 461 3.48 11.95 21.61
N LEU A 462 3.62 10.68 21.24
CA LEU A 462 3.12 9.53 22.03
C LEU A 462 3.93 9.28 23.30
N ARG A 463 5.19 9.70 23.30
CA ARG A 463 6.07 9.60 24.46
C ARG A 463 5.84 10.73 25.47
N ASN A 464 5.20 11.80 25.06
CA ASN A 464 4.96 13.01 25.87
C ASN A 464 3.48 13.42 25.79
N LEU A 465 2.60 12.43 25.75
CA LEU A 465 1.20 12.65 25.43
C LEU A 465 0.46 13.16 26.65
N SER A 466 -0.13 14.35 26.56
CA SER A 466 -0.98 14.88 27.61
C SER A 466 -2.40 14.31 27.51
N MET A 467 -2.85 13.62 28.56
CA MET A 467 -4.18 13.02 28.63
C MET A 467 -5.05 13.75 29.67
N PRO A 468 -6.20 14.33 29.29
CA PRO A 468 -7.12 14.95 30.24
C PRO A 468 -7.46 14.01 31.39
N LEU A 469 -7.41 14.52 32.63
CA LEU A 469 -7.70 13.80 33.89
C LEU A 469 -6.71 12.68 34.27
N ILE A 470 -5.84 12.24 33.37
CA ILE A 470 -4.80 11.21 33.62
C ILE A 470 -3.43 11.87 33.86
N GLY A 471 -3.10 12.92 33.10
CA GLY A 471 -1.78 13.57 33.10
C GLY A 471 -0.94 13.17 31.89
N ASP A 472 0.35 13.50 31.93
CA ASP A 472 1.26 13.17 30.84
C ASP A 472 1.66 11.69 30.90
N ILE A 473 1.56 11.01 29.76
CA ILE A 473 1.90 9.60 29.60
C ILE A 473 2.98 9.40 28.53
N ASP A 474 3.73 8.32 28.70
CA ASP A 474 4.72 7.85 27.74
C ASP A 474 4.32 6.46 27.27
N MET A 475 3.77 6.37 26.05
CA MET A 475 3.31 5.10 25.51
C MET A 475 4.45 4.11 25.28
N ALA A 476 5.66 4.55 24.93
CA ALA A 476 6.79 3.65 24.76
C ALA A 476 7.24 3.06 26.12
N ALA A 477 7.26 3.87 27.17
CA ALA A 477 7.53 3.38 28.53
C ALA A 477 6.42 2.45 29.05
N ILE A 478 5.15 2.77 28.76
CA ILE A 478 4.00 1.92 29.11
C ILE A 478 4.09 0.57 28.40
N ASP A 479 4.35 0.55 27.09
CA ASP A 479 4.48 -0.68 26.31
C ASP A 479 5.53 -1.63 26.92
N ILE A 480 6.70 -1.09 27.28
CA ILE A 480 7.78 -1.81 27.96
C ILE A 480 7.33 -2.36 29.32
N LEU A 481 6.68 -1.53 30.12
CA LEU A 481 6.17 -1.94 31.43
C LEU A 481 5.10 -3.01 31.34
N ARG A 482 4.23 -2.98 30.33
CA ARG A 482 3.17 -3.97 30.16
C ARG A 482 3.72 -5.36 29.86
N ASP A 483 4.74 -5.47 29.01
CA ASP A 483 5.36 -6.76 28.74
C ASP A 483 5.98 -7.35 30.03
N ARG A 484 6.69 -6.52 30.80
CA ARG A 484 7.28 -6.92 32.10
C ARG A 484 6.23 -7.27 33.16
N GLU A 485 5.16 -6.48 33.28
CA GLU A 485 4.06 -6.67 34.24
C GLU A 485 3.28 -7.96 33.94
N ARG A 486 3.04 -8.25 32.66
CA ARG A 486 2.25 -9.40 32.22
C ARG A 486 3.07 -10.68 32.10
N GLY A 487 4.34 -10.63 32.47
CA GLY A 487 5.24 -11.79 32.48
C GLY A 487 5.60 -12.30 31.08
N VAL A 488 5.51 -11.45 30.05
CA VAL A 488 6.06 -11.79 28.73
C VAL A 488 7.58 -11.88 28.88
N PRO A 489 8.23 -13.00 28.50
CA PRO A 489 9.67 -13.14 28.66
C PRO A 489 10.42 -12.02 27.95
N ARG A 490 11.56 -11.59 28.52
CA ARG A 490 12.51 -10.67 27.87
C ARG A 490 13.03 -11.28 26.56
N TYR A 491 13.62 -10.45 25.70
CA TYR A 491 13.83 -10.78 24.29
C TYR A 491 14.59 -12.09 24.05
N ASN A 492 15.71 -12.32 24.74
CA ASN A 492 16.51 -13.52 24.52
C ASN A 492 15.83 -14.79 25.01
N GLU A 493 15.08 -14.71 26.12
CA GLU A 493 14.29 -15.83 26.61
C GLU A 493 13.10 -16.10 25.68
N PHE A 494 12.41 -15.04 25.25
CA PHE A 494 11.34 -15.14 24.26
C PHE A 494 11.79 -15.89 23.00
N ARG A 495 12.97 -15.54 22.45
CA ARG A 495 13.58 -16.25 21.32
C ARG A 495 13.78 -17.74 21.59
N ARG A 496 14.27 -18.13 22.78
CA ARG A 496 14.46 -19.55 23.13
C ARG A 496 13.14 -20.30 23.15
N GLN A 497 12.10 -19.68 23.72
CA GLN A 497 10.78 -20.29 23.86
C GLN A 497 10.12 -20.59 22.51
N ILE A 498 10.38 -19.77 21.48
CA ILE A 498 9.89 -19.97 20.11
C ILE A 498 10.92 -20.65 19.19
N GLY A 499 11.95 -21.29 19.75
CA GLY A 499 12.92 -22.11 19.00
C GLY A 499 13.99 -21.32 18.22
N LEU A 500 14.06 -20.00 18.38
CA LEU A 500 15.10 -19.16 17.77
C LEU A 500 16.39 -19.18 18.59
N LYS A 501 17.52 -18.95 17.91
CA LYS A 501 18.82 -18.81 18.59
C LYS A 501 18.85 -17.51 19.39
N PRO A 502 19.22 -17.53 20.68
CA PRO A 502 19.41 -16.31 21.45
C PRO A 502 20.62 -15.52 20.91
N LEU A 503 20.62 -14.22 21.14
CA LEU A 503 21.76 -13.37 20.84
C LEU A 503 22.84 -13.51 21.91
N THR A 504 24.09 -13.36 21.52
CA THR A 504 25.26 -13.43 22.41
C THR A 504 25.91 -12.08 22.64
N SER A 505 25.57 -11.07 21.84
CA SER A 505 26.06 -9.70 21.98
C SER A 505 25.15 -8.68 21.30
N PHE A 506 25.27 -7.40 21.69
CA PHE A 506 24.47 -6.30 21.12
C PHE A 506 24.81 -5.98 19.66
N GLU A 507 26.01 -6.32 19.20
CA GLU A 507 26.43 -6.18 17.79
C GLU A 507 25.59 -7.04 16.83
N GLN A 508 24.86 -8.03 17.36
CA GLN A 508 23.93 -8.83 16.58
C GLN A 508 22.56 -8.16 16.40
N LEU A 509 22.24 -7.12 17.19
CA LEU A 509 21.03 -6.32 17.03
C LEU A 509 21.28 -5.19 16.02
N THR A 510 22.31 -4.39 16.26
CA THR A 510 22.56 -3.18 15.47
C THR A 510 24.01 -3.02 15.05
N SER A 511 24.18 -2.47 13.85
CA SER A 511 25.47 -2.02 13.32
C SER A 511 25.75 -0.53 13.57
N ASP A 512 24.76 0.24 14.05
CA ASP A 512 24.90 1.66 14.36
C ASP A 512 25.77 1.84 15.64
N PRO A 513 26.92 2.54 15.55
CA PRO A 513 27.83 2.67 16.69
C PRO A 513 27.26 3.41 17.90
N GLN A 514 26.37 4.39 17.66
CA GLN A 514 25.78 5.20 18.73
C GLN A 514 24.68 4.41 19.44
N LEU A 515 23.75 3.83 18.68
CA LEU A 515 22.70 2.96 19.23
C LEU A 515 23.30 1.76 19.97
N LEU A 516 24.36 1.16 19.43
CA LEU A 516 25.10 0.08 20.11
C LEU A 516 25.67 0.52 21.46
N ALA A 517 26.25 1.73 21.53
CA ALA A 517 26.78 2.27 22.78
C ALA A 517 25.65 2.54 23.80
N ASP A 518 24.53 3.11 23.34
CA ASP A 518 23.38 3.42 24.17
C ASP A 518 22.70 2.16 24.71
N LEU A 519 22.50 1.13 23.87
CA LEU A 519 21.99 -0.18 24.30
C LEU A 519 22.89 -0.83 25.36
N LYS A 520 24.22 -0.82 25.14
CA LYS A 520 25.17 -1.38 26.12
C LYS A 520 25.17 -0.61 27.43
N ALA A 521 25.04 0.72 27.39
CA ALA A 521 24.96 1.53 28.60
C ALA A 521 23.66 1.24 29.36
N LEU A 522 22.52 1.27 28.67
CA LEU A 522 21.18 1.11 29.22
C LEU A 522 20.97 -0.27 29.86
N TYR A 523 21.43 -1.34 29.20
CA TYR A 523 21.26 -2.72 29.68
C TYR A 523 22.50 -3.26 30.40
N ASN A 524 23.42 -2.41 30.85
CA ASN A 524 24.66 -2.80 31.53
C ASN A 524 25.50 -3.84 30.75
N ASN A 525 25.43 -3.80 29.41
CA ASN A 525 26.05 -4.76 28.50
C ASN A 525 25.64 -6.22 28.78
N ASP A 526 24.46 -6.43 29.35
CA ASP A 526 23.82 -7.73 29.54
C ASP A 526 22.70 -7.92 28.50
N ILE A 527 22.93 -8.81 27.54
CA ILE A 527 22.01 -9.09 26.44
C ILE A 527 20.70 -9.76 26.91
N GLU A 528 20.69 -10.38 28.09
CA GLU A 528 19.50 -11.03 28.64
C GLU A 528 18.47 -10.04 29.21
N LEU A 529 18.88 -8.79 29.50
CA LEU A 529 17.99 -7.77 30.05
C LEU A 529 17.17 -7.03 28.98
N VAL A 530 17.47 -7.24 27.69
CA VAL A 530 16.81 -6.53 26.59
C VAL A 530 15.31 -6.83 26.60
N ASP A 531 14.50 -5.77 26.67
CA ASP A 531 13.05 -5.88 26.55
C ASP A 531 12.62 -6.48 25.22
N THR A 532 11.54 -7.24 25.22
CA THR A 532 11.01 -7.90 24.03
C THR A 532 10.67 -6.92 22.91
N LEU A 533 9.98 -5.82 23.21
CA LEU A 533 9.72 -4.76 22.24
C LEU A 533 11.02 -4.15 21.68
N VAL A 534 12.02 -3.89 22.53
CA VAL A 534 13.30 -3.31 22.10
C VAL A 534 14.04 -4.27 21.16
N GLY A 535 14.09 -5.55 21.51
CA GLY A 535 14.73 -6.56 20.69
C GLY A 535 14.05 -6.71 19.33
N GLN A 536 12.71 -6.78 19.29
CA GLN A 536 11.94 -6.88 18.04
C GLN A 536 12.14 -5.68 17.11
N LEU A 537 12.10 -4.45 17.64
CA LEU A 537 12.39 -3.24 16.87
C LEU A 537 13.88 -3.15 16.48
N GLY A 538 14.76 -3.77 17.26
CA GLY A 538 16.20 -3.81 17.05
C GLY A 538 16.68 -4.89 16.06
N GLU A 539 15.82 -5.77 15.55
CA GLU A 539 16.21 -6.77 14.55
C GLU A 539 16.48 -6.11 13.18
N GLU A 540 17.70 -5.60 12.93
CA GLU A 540 18.06 -4.93 11.66
C GLU A 540 18.17 -5.91 10.47
N THR A 541 18.59 -7.15 10.71
CA THR A 541 18.77 -8.13 9.64
C THR A 541 17.44 -8.77 9.28
N ARG A 542 16.86 -8.33 8.16
CA ARG A 542 15.58 -8.82 7.64
C ARG A 542 15.69 -9.23 6.16
N PRO A 543 14.91 -10.24 5.70
CA PRO A 543 14.68 -10.43 4.28
C PRO A 543 14.14 -9.15 3.63
N GLU A 544 14.46 -8.97 2.35
CA GLU A 544 13.87 -7.88 1.56
C GLU A 544 12.34 -7.94 1.61
N GLY A 545 11.73 -6.77 1.89
CA GLY A 545 10.28 -6.58 1.98
C GLY A 545 9.66 -6.73 3.38
N PHE A 546 10.41 -7.17 4.40
CA PHE A 546 9.86 -7.39 5.74
C PHE A 546 9.76 -6.12 6.59
N GLY A 547 8.55 -5.79 7.03
CA GLY A 547 8.25 -4.64 7.88
C GLY A 547 8.64 -4.82 9.36
N PHE A 548 8.76 -6.05 9.85
CA PHE A 548 9.18 -6.40 11.21
C PHE A 548 10.12 -7.60 11.21
N GLY A 549 10.75 -7.91 12.35
CA GLY A 549 11.78 -8.94 12.49
C GLY A 549 11.28 -10.37 12.69
N GLU A 550 12.22 -11.32 12.76
CA GLU A 550 11.99 -12.77 12.81
C GLU A 550 11.19 -13.17 14.04
N THR A 551 11.49 -12.54 15.18
CA THR A 551 10.89 -12.89 16.47
C THR A 551 9.39 -12.66 16.44
N SER A 552 8.95 -11.49 15.95
CA SER A 552 7.54 -11.22 15.74
C SER A 552 6.97 -12.20 14.71
N PHE A 553 7.64 -12.38 13.57
CA PHE A 553 7.17 -13.24 12.50
C PHE A 553 6.80 -14.68 12.91
N GLN A 554 7.55 -15.31 13.82
CA GLN A 554 7.20 -16.64 14.35
C GLN A 554 5.84 -16.65 15.07
N ILE A 555 5.54 -15.62 15.87
CA ILE A 555 4.24 -15.47 16.53
C ILE A 555 3.12 -15.25 15.50
N PHE A 556 3.39 -14.52 14.42
CA PHE A 556 2.45 -14.33 13.31
C PHE A 556 2.15 -15.64 12.56
N ILE A 557 3.17 -16.47 12.26
CA ILE A 557 2.99 -17.76 11.58
C ILE A 557 1.92 -18.61 12.29
N LEU A 558 2.05 -18.68 13.62
CA LEU A 558 1.15 -19.41 14.49
C LEU A 558 -0.23 -18.76 14.59
N ASN A 559 -0.29 -17.53 15.10
CA ASN A 559 -1.55 -16.91 15.51
C ASN A 559 -2.41 -16.43 14.33
N ALA A 560 -1.80 -16.00 13.21
CA ALA A 560 -2.56 -15.65 12.01
C ALA A 560 -3.25 -16.89 11.40
N SER A 561 -2.59 -18.05 11.44
CA SER A 561 -3.19 -19.30 10.99
C SER A 561 -4.30 -19.77 11.95
N ARG A 562 -4.06 -19.69 13.27
CA ARG A 562 -5.06 -20.07 14.30
C ARG A 562 -6.35 -19.28 14.14
N ARG A 563 -6.30 -17.95 13.95
CA ARG A 563 -7.48 -17.10 13.75
C ARG A 563 -8.46 -17.60 12.69
N LEU A 564 -7.95 -18.26 11.64
CA LEU A 564 -8.78 -18.79 10.55
C LEU A 564 -9.18 -20.24 10.83
N MET A 565 -8.21 -21.10 11.16
CA MET A 565 -8.47 -22.54 11.22
C MET A 565 -9.23 -23.01 12.46
N THR A 566 -9.38 -22.18 13.50
CA THR A 566 -10.14 -22.54 14.71
C THR A 566 -11.57 -22.01 14.70
N ASP A 567 -11.91 -21.11 13.78
CA ASP A 567 -13.22 -20.47 13.72
C ASP A 567 -14.12 -21.23 12.75
N ARG A 568 -15.30 -21.67 13.21
CA ARG A 568 -16.21 -22.44 12.33
C ARG A 568 -16.67 -21.62 11.13
N PHE A 569 -16.82 -20.30 11.29
CA PHE A 569 -17.31 -19.42 10.24
C PHE A 569 -16.26 -19.13 9.15
N PHE A 570 -15.01 -19.55 9.37
CA PHE A 570 -14.00 -19.63 8.32
C PHE A 570 -13.76 -21.06 7.84
N THR A 571 -14.38 -22.07 8.45
CA THR A 571 -14.16 -23.48 8.15
C THR A 571 -15.49 -24.15 7.79
N THR A 572 -16.07 -24.96 8.67
CA THR A 572 -17.28 -25.75 8.41
C THR A 572 -18.49 -24.91 7.96
N ASP A 573 -18.62 -23.68 8.46
CA ASP A 573 -19.74 -22.78 8.20
C ASP A 573 -19.42 -21.70 7.15
N TYR A 574 -18.26 -21.76 6.49
CA TYR A 574 -17.96 -20.89 5.36
C TYR A 574 -18.61 -21.43 4.07
N THR A 575 -19.94 -21.37 4.03
CA THR A 575 -20.79 -21.99 3.00
C THR A 575 -21.90 -21.05 2.54
N ASP A 576 -22.45 -21.30 1.35
CA ASP A 576 -23.58 -20.54 0.81
C ASP A 576 -24.82 -20.62 1.72
N GLU A 577 -25.03 -21.73 2.42
CA GLU A 577 -26.16 -21.88 3.34
C GLU A 577 -26.06 -20.92 4.54
N VAL A 578 -24.85 -20.69 5.05
CA VAL A 578 -24.62 -19.83 6.20
C VAL A 578 -24.39 -18.37 5.78
N TYR A 579 -23.70 -18.11 4.68
CA TYR A 579 -23.34 -16.76 4.24
C TYR A 579 -24.27 -16.17 3.17
N THR A 580 -25.11 -17.00 2.53
CA THR A 580 -25.70 -16.77 1.18
C THR A 580 -24.66 -16.85 0.06
N ALA A 581 -25.07 -17.29 -1.13
CA ALA A 581 -24.19 -17.37 -2.29
C ALA A 581 -23.62 -15.98 -2.66
N GLU A 582 -24.49 -14.96 -2.69
CA GLU A 582 -24.08 -13.58 -2.96
C GLU A 582 -23.17 -13.02 -1.85
N GLY A 583 -23.30 -13.53 -0.62
CA GLY A 583 -22.42 -13.18 0.49
C GLY A 583 -21.02 -13.75 0.33
N ILE A 584 -20.89 -15.03 -0.04
CA ILE A 584 -19.59 -15.63 -0.37
C ILE A 584 -18.97 -14.93 -1.57
N ASP A 585 -19.74 -14.68 -2.63
CA ASP A 585 -19.26 -13.92 -3.80
C ASP A 585 -18.78 -12.51 -3.40
N TRP A 586 -19.49 -11.83 -2.49
CA TRP A 586 -19.04 -10.54 -1.97
C TRP A 586 -17.68 -10.63 -1.27
N VAL A 587 -17.45 -11.65 -0.45
CA VAL A 587 -16.15 -11.86 0.20
C VAL A 587 -15.08 -12.18 -0.84
N GLU A 588 -15.33 -13.13 -1.75
CA GLU A 588 -14.34 -13.67 -2.66
C GLU A 588 -13.95 -12.72 -3.81
N ASP A 589 -14.87 -11.86 -4.26
CA ASP A 589 -14.65 -11.03 -5.45
C ASP A 589 -14.22 -9.60 -5.14
N ASN A 590 -14.21 -9.19 -3.86
CA ASN A 590 -13.85 -7.84 -3.46
C ASN A 590 -12.51 -7.78 -2.73
N THR A 591 -11.80 -6.66 -2.98
CA THR A 591 -10.55 -6.25 -2.33
C THR A 591 -10.76 -4.92 -1.60
N MET A 592 -9.78 -4.49 -0.81
CA MET A 592 -9.79 -3.14 -0.21
C MET A 592 -9.83 -2.04 -1.29
N VAL A 593 -9.22 -2.27 -2.47
CA VAL A 593 -9.30 -1.35 -3.60
C VAL A 593 -10.76 -1.21 -4.07
N ASP A 594 -11.51 -2.31 -4.13
CA ASP A 594 -12.92 -2.29 -4.53
C ASP A 594 -13.81 -1.62 -3.48
N VAL A 595 -13.54 -1.86 -2.19
CA VAL A 595 -14.24 -1.18 -1.09
C VAL A 595 -14.02 0.34 -1.17
N ILE A 596 -12.78 0.81 -1.31
CA ILE A 596 -12.48 2.24 -1.46
C ILE A 596 -13.13 2.80 -2.73
N ARG A 597 -13.06 2.09 -3.86
CA ARG A 597 -13.63 2.56 -5.13
C ARG A 597 -15.16 2.66 -5.07
N ARG A 598 -15.83 1.73 -4.38
CA ARG A 598 -17.30 1.70 -4.23
C ARG A 598 -17.81 2.92 -3.48
N HIS A 599 -17.12 3.30 -2.40
CA HIS A 599 -17.55 4.38 -1.51
C HIS A 599 -16.94 5.74 -1.85
N PHE A 600 -15.79 5.77 -2.55
CA PHE A 600 -15.09 6.98 -2.98
C PHE A 600 -14.76 6.94 -4.49
N PRO A 601 -15.77 7.03 -5.38
CA PRO A 601 -15.56 6.96 -6.83
C PRO A 601 -14.67 8.09 -7.39
N SER A 602 -14.48 9.20 -6.66
CA SER A 602 -13.52 10.25 -7.01
C SER A 602 -12.07 9.75 -7.03
N LEU A 603 -11.76 8.66 -6.32
CA LEU A 603 -10.45 8.02 -6.29
C LEU A 603 -10.26 6.96 -7.39
N ALA A 604 -11.24 6.73 -8.27
CA ALA A 604 -11.15 5.70 -9.30
C ALA A 604 -9.90 5.85 -10.18
N THR A 605 -9.60 7.08 -10.64
CA THR A 605 -8.36 7.35 -11.39
C THR A 605 -7.13 7.10 -10.53
N SER A 606 -7.19 7.42 -9.25
CA SER A 606 -6.06 7.25 -8.34
C SER A 606 -5.70 5.79 -8.05
N LEU A 607 -6.67 4.90 -8.14
CA LEU A 607 -6.56 3.46 -7.85
C LEU A 607 -6.33 2.59 -9.09
N VAL A 608 -6.09 3.21 -10.25
CA VAL A 608 -5.88 2.49 -11.51
C VAL A 608 -4.64 1.58 -11.42
N GLY A 609 -4.85 0.29 -11.74
CA GLY A 609 -3.80 -0.72 -11.73
C GLY A 609 -3.27 -1.06 -10.33
N MET A 610 -3.98 -0.66 -9.27
CA MET A 610 -3.64 -1.07 -7.91
C MET A 610 -4.23 -2.44 -7.60
N ASP A 611 -3.35 -3.36 -7.24
CA ASP A 611 -3.64 -4.73 -6.83
C ASP A 611 -3.89 -4.84 -5.31
N ASN A 612 -3.37 -3.88 -4.54
CA ASN A 612 -3.40 -3.90 -3.08
C ASN A 612 -3.43 -2.46 -2.55
N ALA A 613 -4.48 -2.13 -1.80
CA ALA A 613 -4.72 -0.75 -1.34
C ALA A 613 -3.72 -0.26 -0.28
N PHE A 614 -2.94 -1.14 0.34
CA PHE A 614 -1.97 -0.81 1.39
C PHE A 614 -0.54 -0.58 0.86
N LYS A 615 -0.29 -0.88 -0.42
CA LYS A 615 0.95 -0.49 -1.09
C LYS A 615 0.90 1.00 -1.44
N PRO A 616 2.04 1.71 -1.54
CA PRO A 616 2.08 3.11 -1.97
C PRO A 616 1.36 3.35 -3.29
N TRP A 617 0.41 4.28 -3.33
CA TRP A 617 -0.33 4.60 -4.54
C TRP A 617 0.54 5.41 -5.50
N GLY A 618 0.56 5.01 -6.78
CA GLY A 618 1.44 5.60 -7.78
C GLY A 618 0.94 5.40 -9.22
N LEU A 619 1.78 5.73 -10.20
CA LEU A 619 1.49 5.46 -11.60
C LEU A 619 1.72 3.98 -11.92
N ASN A 620 0.64 3.24 -12.16
CA ASN A 620 0.69 1.85 -12.60
C ASN A 620 0.21 1.72 -14.04
N MET A 621 0.81 0.82 -14.80
CA MET A 621 0.44 0.60 -16.21
C MET A 621 -0.20 -0.79 -16.33
N PRO A 622 -1.53 -0.91 -16.19
CA PRO A 622 -2.20 -2.20 -16.27
C PRO A 622 -2.07 -2.79 -17.69
N GLU A 623 -2.23 -4.11 -17.81
CA GLU A 623 -1.99 -4.83 -19.07
C GLU A 623 -2.86 -4.31 -20.21
N GLU A 624 -4.12 -3.98 -19.90
CA GLU A 624 -5.12 -3.45 -20.80
C GLU A 624 -4.96 -1.95 -21.13
N TYR A 625 -3.93 -1.26 -20.60
CA TYR A 625 -3.72 0.18 -20.83
C TYR A 625 -3.77 0.56 -22.31
N GLN A 626 -3.24 -0.29 -23.19
CA GLN A 626 -3.22 -0.02 -24.63
C GLN A 626 -4.61 -0.07 -25.27
N ASP A 627 -5.56 -0.76 -24.66
CA ASP A 627 -6.93 -0.92 -25.15
C ASP A 627 -7.83 0.26 -24.76
N TRP A 628 -7.39 1.13 -23.86
CA TRP A 628 -8.16 2.28 -23.40
C TRP A 628 -8.34 3.35 -24.47
N ASP A 629 -9.39 4.16 -24.27
CA ASP A 629 -9.60 5.38 -25.03
C ASP A 629 -8.53 6.44 -24.72
N ALA A 630 -8.39 7.39 -25.63
CA ALA A 630 -7.37 8.42 -25.62
C ALA A 630 -7.51 9.37 -24.41
N GLN A 631 -8.73 9.65 -23.97
CA GLN A 631 -8.99 10.52 -22.81
C GLN A 631 -8.53 9.84 -21.53
N THR A 632 -8.88 8.57 -21.34
CA THR A 632 -8.50 7.77 -20.17
C THR A 632 -6.99 7.64 -20.08
N LYS A 633 -6.29 7.37 -21.20
CA LYS A 633 -4.82 7.36 -21.24
C LYS A 633 -4.21 8.70 -20.84
N GLN A 634 -4.70 9.80 -21.42
CA GLN A 634 -4.22 11.15 -21.10
C GLN A 634 -4.42 11.47 -19.62
N ASN A 635 -5.62 11.24 -19.09
CA ASN A 635 -5.97 11.52 -17.70
C ASN A 635 -5.13 10.68 -16.74
N HIS A 636 -4.91 9.40 -17.04
CA HIS A 636 -4.08 8.51 -16.22
C HIS A 636 -2.64 9.00 -16.10
N LEU A 637 -1.97 9.30 -17.22
CA LEU A 637 -0.60 9.81 -17.19
C LEU A 637 -0.51 11.23 -16.63
N TRP A 638 -1.55 12.04 -16.80
CA TRP A 638 -1.60 13.39 -16.28
C TRP A 638 -1.76 13.40 -14.75
N VAL A 639 -2.80 12.74 -14.23
CA VAL A 639 -3.09 12.69 -12.80
C VAL A 639 -2.03 11.87 -12.07
N ASN A 640 -1.83 10.60 -12.47
CA ASN A 640 -1.00 9.68 -11.71
C ASN A 640 0.50 9.81 -12.01
N GLY A 641 0.85 10.41 -13.15
CA GLY A 641 2.23 10.73 -13.51
C GLY A 641 2.57 12.17 -13.20
N ALA A 642 2.03 13.11 -13.98
CA ALA A 642 2.48 14.51 -13.98
C ALA A 642 2.12 15.27 -12.70
N LEU A 643 0.86 15.32 -12.31
CA LEU A 643 0.40 16.04 -11.13
C LEU A 643 0.91 15.38 -9.84
N ARG A 644 0.88 14.05 -9.77
CA ARG A 644 1.41 13.26 -8.64
C ARG A 644 2.90 13.31 -8.42
N THR A 645 3.65 13.88 -9.34
CA THR A 645 5.09 14.04 -9.16
C THR A 645 5.51 15.49 -9.41
N SER A 646 4.57 16.42 -9.26
CA SER A 646 4.84 17.85 -9.34
C SER A 646 5.84 18.24 -8.26
N TYR A 647 6.77 19.10 -8.61
CA TYR A 647 7.66 19.71 -7.63
C TYR A 647 6.95 20.86 -6.92
N ALA A 648 7.22 21.04 -5.63
CA ALA A 648 6.97 22.32 -4.98
C ALA A 648 7.89 23.39 -5.61
N ASP A 649 7.46 24.65 -5.59
CA ASP A 649 8.22 25.77 -6.21
C ASP A 649 9.66 25.86 -5.68
N SER A 650 9.88 25.57 -4.40
CA SER A 650 11.20 25.57 -3.76
C SER A 650 12.07 24.36 -4.10
N GLU A 651 11.49 23.32 -4.71
CA GLU A 651 12.13 22.02 -4.95
C GLU A 651 12.32 21.72 -6.44
N VAL A 652 11.96 22.65 -7.33
CA VAL A 652 12.16 22.51 -8.78
C VAL A 652 13.65 22.26 -9.07
N PRO A 653 14.03 21.10 -9.63
CA PRO A 653 15.44 20.79 -9.86
C PRO A 653 16.06 21.74 -10.87
N ALA A 654 17.32 22.11 -10.65
CA ALA A 654 18.10 22.88 -11.60
C ALA A 654 18.28 22.12 -12.94
N ILE A 655 18.44 22.86 -14.03
CA ILE A 655 18.74 22.28 -15.34
C ILE A 655 20.19 21.78 -15.33
N GLU A 656 20.38 20.50 -15.61
CA GLU A 656 21.68 19.85 -15.58
C GLU A 656 22.46 20.04 -16.90
N PRO A 657 23.81 20.06 -16.86
CA PRO A 657 24.64 19.97 -18.05
C PRO A 657 24.36 18.70 -18.87
N ILE A 658 24.74 18.72 -20.16
CA ILE A 658 24.48 17.59 -21.06
C ILE A 658 25.33 16.37 -20.68
N ASP A 659 24.70 15.21 -20.52
CA ASP A 659 25.42 13.93 -20.33
C ASP A 659 25.64 13.22 -21.69
N ILE A 660 26.71 13.60 -22.38
CA ILE A 660 27.10 12.95 -23.64
C ILE A 660 27.50 11.47 -23.39
N GLY A 661 28.07 11.16 -22.23
CA GLY A 661 28.49 9.80 -21.87
C GLY A 661 27.30 8.85 -21.70
N GLY A 662 26.17 9.35 -21.21
CA GLY A 662 24.91 8.64 -21.05
C GLY A 662 24.16 8.35 -22.36
N LEU A 663 24.54 8.98 -23.48
CA LEU A 663 23.98 8.68 -24.81
C LEU A 663 24.57 7.38 -25.41
N ILE A 664 24.53 6.30 -24.64
CA ILE A 664 24.97 4.98 -25.08
C ILE A 664 23.99 4.36 -26.08
N ASN A 665 24.50 3.43 -26.89
CA ASN A 665 23.72 2.77 -27.95
C ASN A 665 22.39 2.17 -27.45
N SER A 666 22.35 1.60 -26.24
CA SER A 666 21.12 1.01 -25.68
C SER A 666 20.02 2.04 -25.44
N VAL A 667 20.35 3.25 -24.99
CA VAL A 667 19.39 4.35 -24.77
C VAL A 667 18.81 4.83 -26.11
N LEU A 668 19.66 4.96 -27.13
CA LEU A 668 19.24 5.35 -28.48
C LEU A 668 18.32 4.31 -29.13
N TRP A 669 18.64 3.02 -29.00
CA TRP A 669 17.76 1.95 -29.51
C TRP A 669 16.43 1.89 -28.76
N LYS A 670 16.43 2.06 -27.42
CA LYS A 670 15.18 2.20 -26.65
C LYS A 670 14.30 3.32 -27.22
N LYS A 671 14.88 4.49 -27.53
CA LYS A 671 14.14 5.65 -28.11
C LYS A 671 13.37 5.36 -29.40
N VAL A 672 13.82 4.41 -30.21
CA VAL A 672 13.22 4.11 -31.52
C VAL A 672 12.44 2.80 -31.54
N GLN A 673 12.69 1.89 -30.59
CA GLN A 673 12.04 0.58 -30.51
C GLN A 673 10.92 0.53 -29.48
N ASP A 674 11.07 1.21 -28.34
CA ASP A 674 10.09 1.17 -27.28
C ASP A 674 8.82 1.94 -27.69
N VAL A 675 7.67 1.30 -27.49
CA VAL A 675 6.35 1.79 -27.92
C VAL A 675 5.46 2.16 -26.73
N THR A 676 5.98 2.04 -25.51
CA THR A 676 5.27 2.40 -24.29
C THR A 676 5.17 3.93 -24.13
N ASP A 677 4.19 4.37 -23.35
CA ASP A 677 4.02 5.80 -23.05
C ASP A 677 4.82 6.27 -21.83
N VAL A 678 5.29 5.32 -21.01
CA VAL A 678 6.08 5.56 -19.79
C VAL A 678 7.48 5.01 -19.99
N ALA A 679 8.48 5.69 -19.46
CA ALA A 679 9.87 5.29 -19.61
C ALA A 679 10.13 3.96 -18.88
N PRO A 680 10.89 3.04 -19.48
CA PRO A 680 11.19 1.77 -18.83
C PRO A 680 12.04 1.99 -17.56
N PRO A 681 11.97 1.10 -16.56
CA PRO A 681 12.78 1.22 -15.34
C PRO A 681 14.27 1.45 -15.61
N GLY A 682 14.88 2.35 -14.83
CA GLY A 682 16.30 2.73 -14.99
C GLY A 682 16.61 3.57 -16.23
N TYR A 683 15.60 4.04 -16.98
CA TYR A 683 15.79 4.97 -18.08
C TYR A 683 16.07 6.38 -17.55
N SER A 684 17.24 6.93 -17.92
CA SER A 684 17.56 8.34 -17.72
C SER A 684 17.54 9.09 -19.05
N LYS A 685 17.25 10.38 -19.03
CA LYS A 685 17.30 11.28 -20.20
C LYS A 685 18.64 12.02 -20.19
N PRO A 686 19.64 11.63 -21.02
CA PRO A 686 20.94 12.28 -21.01
C PRO A 686 20.92 13.69 -21.63
N ILE A 687 19.89 13.96 -22.43
CA ILE A 687 19.57 15.26 -23.03
C ILE A 687 18.09 15.56 -22.83
N HIS A 688 17.76 16.84 -22.79
CA HIS A 688 16.44 17.33 -22.42
C HIS A 688 15.96 16.81 -21.05
N PRO A 689 16.81 16.78 -20.00
CA PRO A 689 16.47 16.15 -18.73
C PRO A 689 15.36 16.89 -17.98
N ARG A 690 15.32 18.22 -18.09
CA ARG A 690 14.37 19.08 -17.37
C ARG A 690 13.42 19.82 -18.32
N GLY A 691 12.12 19.79 -18.05
CA GLY A 691 11.13 20.44 -18.91
C GLY A 691 9.79 20.69 -18.22
N ALA A 692 8.82 21.14 -19.00
CA ALA A 692 7.44 21.33 -18.56
C ALA A 692 6.47 20.55 -19.46
N LEU A 693 5.41 20.01 -18.88
CA LEU A 693 4.42 19.16 -19.54
C LEU A 693 3.03 19.81 -19.46
N ALA A 694 2.24 19.79 -20.52
CA ALA A 694 0.84 20.23 -20.51
C ALA A 694 -0.05 19.27 -21.29
N LYS A 695 -1.33 19.15 -20.87
CA LYS A 695 -2.38 18.61 -21.74
C LYS A 695 -2.58 19.54 -22.92
N VAL A 696 -2.75 18.97 -24.11
CA VAL A 696 -2.99 19.72 -25.34
C VAL A 696 -4.00 19.03 -26.24
N LYS A 697 -4.60 19.82 -27.13
CA LYS A 697 -5.36 19.36 -28.28
C LYS A 697 -4.80 19.91 -29.57
N PHE A 698 -4.82 19.10 -30.61
CA PHE A 698 -4.53 19.47 -31.99
C PHE A 698 -5.85 19.80 -32.71
N VAL A 699 -6.08 21.09 -32.93
CA VAL A 699 -7.27 21.60 -33.63
C VAL A 699 -6.95 21.69 -35.13
N PRO A 700 -7.58 20.89 -35.99
CA PRO A 700 -7.24 20.84 -37.41
C PRO A 700 -7.71 22.09 -38.15
N SER A 701 -6.99 22.46 -39.22
CA SER A 701 -7.42 23.48 -40.18
C SER A 701 -8.04 22.82 -41.41
N ALA A 702 -9.08 23.44 -41.99
CA ALA A 702 -9.67 22.93 -43.22
C ALA A 702 -8.74 23.11 -44.44
N GLY A 703 -8.90 22.24 -45.44
CA GLY A 703 -8.32 22.45 -46.78
C GLY A 703 -6.93 21.86 -47.02
N HIS A 704 -6.42 21.01 -46.12
CA HIS A 704 -5.21 20.21 -46.36
C HIS A 704 -5.53 18.71 -46.57
N ASP A 705 -4.58 18.02 -47.20
CA ASP A 705 -4.73 16.65 -47.64
C ASP A 705 -4.18 15.60 -46.66
N PHE A 706 -3.45 16.00 -45.61
CA PHE A 706 -2.86 15.07 -44.64
C PHE A 706 -3.92 14.31 -43.84
N THR A 707 -3.66 13.06 -43.47
CA THR A 707 -4.68 12.18 -42.87
C THR A 707 -4.36 11.76 -41.44
N GLY A 708 -5.22 10.96 -40.81
CA GLY A 708 -4.98 10.40 -39.49
C GLY A 708 -5.10 11.45 -38.40
N LEU A 709 -4.16 11.47 -37.45
CA LEU A 709 -4.14 12.43 -36.33
C LEU A 709 -3.95 13.88 -36.80
N PHE A 710 -3.51 14.11 -38.04
CA PHE A 710 -3.49 15.43 -38.65
C PHE A 710 -4.89 15.97 -38.98
N GLN A 711 -5.96 15.18 -38.81
CA GLN A 711 -7.35 15.61 -38.98
C GLN A 711 -8.02 15.97 -37.65
N GLY A 712 -7.28 15.98 -36.54
CA GLY A 712 -7.77 16.36 -35.21
C GLY A 712 -7.42 15.33 -34.14
N ALA A 713 -7.09 15.83 -32.95
CA ALA A 713 -6.88 15.03 -31.76
C ALA A 713 -7.15 15.90 -30.52
N ASP A 714 -8.15 15.55 -29.73
CA ASP A 714 -8.54 16.28 -28.52
C ASP A 714 -7.66 15.93 -27.31
N HIS A 715 -7.05 14.74 -27.32
CA HIS A 715 -6.23 14.23 -26.21
C HIS A 715 -4.75 14.06 -26.59
N GLY A 716 -3.88 14.84 -25.96
CA GLY A 716 -2.42 14.76 -26.13
C GLY A 716 -1.63 15.38 -24.98
N LEU A 717 -0.32 15.11 -24.96
CA LEU A 717 0.63 15.74 -24.04
C LEU A 717 1.73 16.45 -24.85
N LEU A 718 1.99 17.70 -24.48
CA LEU A 718 3.08 18.51 -25.00
C LEU A 718 4.15 18.67 -23.93
N ARG A 719 5.38 18.33 -24.26
CA ARG A 719 6.55 18.63 -23.45
C ARG A 719 7.44 19.65 -24.14
N LEU A 720 7.79 20.71 -23.44
CA LEU A 720 8.79 21.70 -23.85
C LEU A 720 9.99 21.64 -22.91
N SER A 721 11.19 21.69 -23.47
CA SER A 721 12.44 21.50 -22.71
C SER A 721 13.62 22.13 -23.44
N VAL A 722 14.76 22.23 -22.76
CA VAL A 722 16.04 22.59 -23.37
C VAL A 722 17.01 21.40 -23.32
N THR A 723 17.95 21.30 -24.26
CA THR A 723 18.86 20.14 -24.39
C THR A 723 19.66 19.86 -23.11
N GLY A 724 20.04 20.90 -22.36
CA GLY A 724 20.75 20.85 -21.09
C GLY A 724 20.96 22.28 -20.57
N ASP A 725 21.80 22.47 -19.57
CA ASP A 725 22.11 23.77 -18.99
C ASP A 725 22.54 24.78 -20.09
N PRO A 726 21.78 25.89 -20.28
CA PRO A 726 22.14 26.93 -21.25
C PRO A 726 23.53 27.53 -21.04
N SER A 727 24.09 27.44 -19.83
CA SER A 727 25.43 27.94 -19.51
C SER A 727 26.57 27.11 -20.13
N ASP A 728 26.32 25.83 -20.46
CA ASP A 728 27.30 24.91 -21.06
C ASP A 728 27.41 25.09 -22.58
N ARG A 729 26.30 24.91 -23.31
CA ARG A 729 26.28 24.90 -24.79
C ARG A 729 25.25 25.82 -25.44
N GLY A 730 24.69 26.77 -24.69
CA GLY A 730 23.67 27.70 -25.16
C GLY A 730 22.26 27.15 -25.07
N PHE A 731 21.28 28.04 -25.28
CA PHE A 731 19.86 27.73 -25.14
C PHE A 731 19.35 26.96 -26.36
N ALA A 732 19.05 25.67 -26.20
CA ALA A 732 18.64 24.79 -27.30
C ALA A 732 17.22 24.22 -27.04
N PRO A 733 16.16 24.87 -27.53
CA PRO A 733 14.79 24.47 -27.26
C PRO A 733 14.37 23.23 -28.05
N GLY A 734 13.58 22.37 -27.40
CA GLY A 734 13.00 21.19 -28.01
C GLY A 734 11.58 20.93 -27.53
N LEU A 735 10.82 20.31 -28.43
CA LEU A 735 9.42 19.95 -28.25
C LEU A 735 9.26 18.45 -28.45
N ALA A 736 8.44 17.82 -27.62
CA ALA A 736 7.90 16.49 -27.86
C ALA A 736 6.38 16.51 -27.70
N LEU A 737 5.66 16.04 -28.72
CA LEU A 737 4.21 15.94 -28.74
C LEU A 737 3.83 14.45 -28.76
N LYS A 738 2.92 14.06 -27.89
CA LYS A 738 2.25 12.76 -27.87
C LYS A 738 0.76 12.98 -28.10
N LEU A 739 0.17 12.26 -29.05
CA LEU A 739 -1.27 12.22 -29.28
C LEU A 739 -1.76 10.80 -28.97
N PHE A 740 -2.73 10.68 -28.08
CA PHE A 740 -3.29 9.39 -27.68
C PHE A 740 -4.30 8.89 -28.70
N VAL A 741 -4.44 7.57 -28.76
CA VAL A 741 -5.30 6.87 -29.73
C VAL A 741 -6.12 5.80 -29.01
N ASP A 742 -7.40 5.73 -29.30
CA ASP A 742 -8.31 4.74 -28.73
C ASP A 742 -7.90 3.32 -29.14
N GLY A 743 -7.83 2.41 -28.17
CA GLY A 743 -7.55 0.99 -28.41
C GLY A 743 -6.18 0.69 -29.04
N LYS A 744 -5.27 1.68 -29.08
CA LYS A 744 -3.96 1.57 -29.74
C LYS A 744 -2.89 2.36 -29.01
N ARG A 745 -1.64 2.09 -29.37
CA ARG A 745 -0.49 2.89 -28.90
C ARG A 745 -0.62 4.35 -29.32
N SER A 746 -0.09 5.23 -28.48
CA SER A 746 0.02 6.66 -28.75
C SER A 746 1.07 6.95 -29.81
N GLU A 747 0.87 8.02 -30.58
CA GLU A 747 1.80 8.43 -31.63
C GLU A 747 2.51 9.73 -31.24
N ASN A 748 3.78 9.86 -31.64
CA ASN A 748 4.67 10.89 -31.12
C ASN A 748 5.40 11.63 -32.25
N VAL A 749 5.72 12.90 -32.01
CA VAL A 749 6.67 13.65 -32.82
C VAL A 749 7.53 14.56 -31.93
N SER A 750 8.83 14.58 -32.21
CA SER A 750 9.76 15.54 -31.58
C SER A 750 10.21 16.57 -32.60
N ALA A 751 10.48 17.78 -32.14
CA ALA A 751 10.89 18.90 -32.98
C ALA A 751 11.95 19.77 -32.30
N LEU A 752 12.84 20.33 -33.11
CA LEU A 752 13.94 21.20 -32.69
C LEU A 752 14.03 22.42 -33.62
N TYR A 753 14.70 23.48 -33.18
CA TYR A 753 15.07 24.60 -34.04
C TYR A 753 16.30 24.25 -34.88
N THR A 754 17.43 24.05 -34.21
CA THR A 754 18.70 23.56 -34.76
C THR A 754 19.39 22.67 -33.73
N LEU A 755 20.43 21.93 -34.13
CA LEU A 755 21.25 21.15 -33.20
C LEU A 755 22.15 22.02 -32.30
N SER A 756 22.46 23.25 -32.71
CA SER A 756 23.25 24.23 -31.96
C SER A 756 22.41 25.14 -31.05
N GLY A 757 21.08 25.12 -31.20
CA GLY A 757 20.17 25.98 -30.46
C GLY A 757 20.15 27.43 -30.95
N GLN A 758 19.88 28.37 -30.04
CA GLN A 758 19.68 29.79 -30.32
C GLN A 758 20.57 30.70 -29.45
N GLY A 759 21.73 30.18 -29.04
CA GLY A 759 22.76 30.95 -28.32
C GLY A 759 22.26 31.47 -26.98
N SER A 760 22.44 32.77 -26.73
CA SER A 760 22.05 33.42 -25.47
C SER A 760 20.59 33.93 -25.45
N ASN A 761 19.76 33.57 -26.42
CA ASN A 761 18.35 33.94 -26.42
C ASN A 761 17.56 32.90 -25.63
N HIS A 762 17.07 33.26 -24.43
CA HIS A 762 16.34 32.34 -23.56
C HIS A 762 14.83 32.27 -23.86
N ASN A 763 14.35 32.97 -24.88
CA ASN A 763 12.94 32.89 -25.27
C ASN A 763 12.66 31.57 -25.99
N ILE A 764 11.99 30.63 -25.31
CA ILE A 764 11.66 29.30 -25.88
C ILE A 764 10.75 29.36 -27.12
N PHE A 765 10.03 30.47 -27.30
CA PHE A 765 9.14 30.74 -28.44
C PHE A 765 9.79 31.62 -29.53
N ALA A 766 11.11 31.84 -29.47
CA ALA A 766 11.79 32.72 -30.43
C ALA A 766 11.73 32.20 -31.87
N ASN A 767 11.85 30.89 -32.06
CA ASN A 767 12.03 30.25 -33.37
C ASN A 767 11.02 29.14 -33.63
N GLU A 768 10.77 28.87 -34.92
CA GLU A 768 9.96 27.72 -35.34
C GLU A 768 10.71 26.41 -35.05
N LEU A 769 10.00 25.41 -34.53
CA LEU A 769 10.54 24.06 -34.32
C LEU A 769 10.06 23.13 -35.44
N SER A 770 10.86 22.13 -35.78
CA SER A 770 10.53 21.19 -36.86
C SER A 770 11.03 19.77 -36.57
N ASN A 771 10.32 18.76 -37.07
CA ASN A 771 10.70 17.34 -37.02
C ASN A 771 11.96 17.01 -37.87
N TYR A 772 12.40 17.99 -38.66
CA TYR A 772 13.63 17.98 -39.44
C TYR A 772 14.52 19.15 -39.02
N VAL A 773 15.79 18.87 -38.77
CA VAL A 773 16.84 19.88 -38.56
C VAL A 773 17.86 19.85 -39.71
N GLN A 774 18.25 21.02 -40.18
CA GLN A 774 19.29 21.13 -41.20
C GLN A 774 20.66 20.94 -40.55
N ALA A 775 21.52 20.15 -41.19
CA ALA A 775 22.87 19.93 -40.70
C ALA A 775 23.71 21.22 -40.83
N GLU A 776 24.39 21.65 -39.76
CA GLU A 776 25.22 22.86 -39.73
C GLU A 776 26.71 22.55 -39.97
N VAL A 777 27.43 23.50 -40.56
CA VAL A 777 28.85 23.33 -40.97
C VAL A 777 29.79 23.22 -39.76
N ASN A 778 29.42 23.83 -38.62
CA ASN A 778 30.17 23.82 -37.35
C ASN A 778 29.53 22.89 -36.31
N GLU A 779 28.71 21.93 -36.72
CA GLU A 779 28.27 20.87 -35.81
C GLU A 779 29.48 20.25 -35.13
N THR A 780 29.41 20.08 -33.80
CA THR A 780 30.34 19.16 -33.15
C THR A 780 30.08 17.80 -33.80
N LEU A 781 31.02 17.35 -34.65
CA LEU A 781 30.93 16.11 -35.45
C LEU A 781 30.45 14.86 -34.67
N GLY A 782 30.42 14.90 -33.33
CA GLY A 782 29.99 13.82 -32.45
C GLY A 782 28.49 13.52 -32.42
N THR A 783 27.58 14.50 -32.45
CA THR A 783 26.14 14.25 -32.19
C THR A 783 25.43 13.57 -33.36
N THR A 784 25.58 14.08 -34.58
CA THR A 784 25.01 13.46 -35.80
C THR A 784 25.61 12.07 -36.06
N THR A 785 26.89 11.88 -35.75
CA THR A 785 27.56 10.56 -35.82
C THR A 785 26.94 9.57 -34.82
N LEU A 786 26.62 10.01 -33.60
CA LEU A 786 26.03 9.15 -32.59
C LEU A 786 24.61 8.68 -32.96
N PHE A 787 23.75 9.58 -33.47
CA PHE A 787 22.41 9.21 -33.91
C PHE A 787 22.38 8.37 -35.20
N SER A 788 23.47 8.40 -36.00
CA SER A 788 23.59 7.54 -37.18
C SER A 788 23.63 6.03 -36.86
N LEU A 789 23.87 5.67 -35.58
CA LEU A 789 23.81 4.29 -35.10
C LEU A 789 22.42 3.67 -35.23
N VAL A 790 21.36 4.48 -35.19
CA VAL A 790 19.97 3.99 -35.16
C VAL A 790 19.14 4.39 -36.39
N SER A 791 19.56 5.39 -37.18
CA SER A 791 18.84 5.91 -38.34
C SER A 791 19.79 6.33 -39.46
N THR A 792 19.43 6.04 -40.72
CA THR A 792 20.17 6.53 -41.91
C THR A 792 19.95 8.02 -42.16
N LYS A 793 18.94 8.63 -41.53
CA LYS A 793 18.67 10.08 -41.56
C LYS A 793 18.55 10.62 -40.13
N PRO A 794 19.66 10.81 -39.42
CA PRO A 794 19.66 11.17 -37.99
C PRO A 794 19.02 12.54 -37.70
N THR A 795 18.90 13.41 -38.69
CA THR A 795 18.27 14.74 -38.54
C THR A 795 16.80 14.79 -38.95
N LEU A 796 16.17 13.64 -39.26
CA LEU A 796 14.78 13.54 -39.68
C LEU A 796 14.02 12.50 -38.85
N LEU A 797 12.95 12.95 -38.20
CA LEU A 797 11.90 12.09 -37.65
C LEU A 797 10.71 12.07 -38.61
N VAL A 798 10.22 10.90 -38.99
CA VAL A 798 9.02 10.80 -39.83
C VAL A 798 7.76 10.73 -38.95
N MET A 799 6.59 10.90 -39.55
CA MET A 799 5.29 10.87 -38.84
C MET A 799 4.28 10.00 -39.59
N SER A 800 4.78 8.95 -40.24
CA SER A 800 3.93 8.10 -41.07
C SER A 800 2.89 7.37 -40.24
N ASP A 801 3.19 7.06 -38.97
CA ASP A 801 2.26 6.37 -38.08
C ASP A 801 1.11 7.29 -37.65
N MET A 802 1.40 8.58 -37.38
CA MET A 802 0.37 9.59 -37.14
C MET A 802 -0.59 9.73 -38.32
N ALA A 803 -0.14 9.53 -39.56
CA ALA A 803 -0.98 9.61 -40.75
C ALA A 803 -1.86 8.36 -40.98
N LYS A 804 -1.49 7.21 -40.38
CA LYS A 804 -2.11 5.90 -40.56
C LYS A 804 -3.33 5.67 -39.66
N VAL A 805 -3.52 6.47 -38.62
CA VAL A 805 -4.55 6.24 -37.60
C VAL A 805 -5.24 7.55 -37.21
N LYS A 806 -6.55 7.52 -36.95
CA LYS A 806 -7.29 8.62 -36.33
C LYS A 806 -7.34 8.43 -34.81
N GLN A 807 -7.71 9.47 -34.05
CA GLN A 807 -7.77 9.35 -32.59
C GLN A 807 -8.77 8.29 -32.10
N ASP A 808 -9.88 8.08 -32.82
CA ASP A 808 -10.87 7.02 -32.55
C ASP A 808 -10.37 5.57 -32.81
N GLY A 809 -9.06 5.39 -33.03
CA GLY A 809 -8.43 4.11 -33.32
C GLY A 809 -8.64 3.62 -34.76
N SER A 810 -9.49 4.25 -35.57
CA SER A 810 -9.74 3.81 -36.93
C SER A 810 -8.52 3.99 -37.84
N ALA A 811 -8.26 2.98 -38.69
CA ALA A 811 -7.16 3.03 -39.65
C ALA A 811 -7.52 3.89 -40.87
N VAL A 812 -6.50 4.55 -41.44
CA VAL A 812 -6.63 5.31 -42.68
C VAL A 812 -6.18 4.44 -43.85
N GLY A 813 -7.09 4.18 -44.80
CA GLY A 813 -6.81 3.30 -45.95
C GLY A 813 -5.78 3.86 -46.96
N SER A 814 -5.59 5.18 -47.02
CA SER A 814 -4.56 5.82 -47.87
C SER A 814 -3.87 6.96 -47.14
N PRO A 815 -2.89 6.64 -46.26
CA PRO A 815 -2.23 7.63 -45.41
C PRO A 815 -1.48 8.67 -46.23
N LYS A 816 -1.69 9.96 -45.90
CA LYS A 816 -0.94 11.09 -46.44
C LYS A 816 -0.20 11.78 -45.28
N THR A 817 1.12 11.59 -45.24
CA THR A 817 2.00 12.20 -44.23
C THR A 817 2.67 13.47 -44.76
N PRO A 818 2.82 14.52 -43.95
CA PRO A 818 3.74 15.61 -44.28
C PRO A 818 5.19 15.11 -44.32
N SER A 819 5.97 15.66 -45.24
CA SER A 819 7.42 15.42 -45.31
C SER A 819 8.18 16.20 -44.24
N GLN A 820 7.63 17.35 -43.84
CA GLN A 820 8.13 18.21 -42.76
C GLN A 820 6.94 18.98 -42.17
N ILE A 821 6.95 19.16 -40.85
CA ILE A 821 6.04 20.04 -40.11
C ILE A 821 6.80 21.17 -39.43
N TYR A 822 6.15 22.32 -39.28
CA TYR A 822 6.67 23.50 -38.62
C TYR A 822 5.73 23.89 -37.49
N PHE A 823 6.24 23.91 -36.27
CA PHE A 823 5.59 24.45 -35.09
C PHE A 823 5.93 25.94 -35.00
N VAL A 824 5.01 26.79 -35.45
CA VAL A 824 5.20 28.24 -35.51
C VAL A 824 4.66 28.85 -34.21
N PRO A 825 5.51 29.43 -33.35
CA PRO A 825 5.07 29.95 -32.06
C PRO A 825 4.00 31.03 -32.20
N ASN A 826 3.05 31.04 -31.27
CA ASN A 826 2.10 32.14 -31.13
C ASN A 826 2.84 33.48 -31.00
N SER A 827 2.46 34.48 -31.80
CA SER A 827 3.13 35.78 -31.83
C SER A 827 3.10 36.50 -30.48
N THR A 828 2.02 36.35 -29.71
CA THR A 828 1.89 36.94 -28.38
C THR A 828 2.87 36.31 -27.40
N LEU A 829 2.94 34.97 -27.36
CA LEU A 829 3.93 34.26 -26.53
C LEU A 829 5.35 34.66 -26.93
N LYS A 830 5.66 34.62 -28.23
CA LYS A 830 6.96 35.03 -28.75
C LYS A 830 7.35 36.46 -28.34
N ASN A 831 6.42 37.41 -28.39
CA ASN A 831 6.72 38.82 -28.12
C ASN A 831 6.79 39.14 -26.61
N ASN A 832 6.11 38.36 -25.77
CA ASN A 832 6.04 38.61 -24.33
C ASN A 832 7.07 37.81 -23.52
N THR A 833 7.69 36.80 -24.12
CA THR A 833 8.69 35.96 -23.46
C THR A 833 10.06 36.63 -23.46
N SER A 834 10.73 36.66 -22.31
CA SER A 834 12.02 37.33 -22.14
C SER A 834 13.12 36.67 -22.97
N THR A 835 13.99 37.47 -23.57
CA THR A 835 15.19 36.96 -24.25
C THR A 835 16.41 36.87 -23.34
N GLY A 836 16.38 37.50 -22.16
CA GLY A 836 17.48 37.54 -21.20
C GLY A 836 17.60 36.26 -20.37
N ALA A 837 18.71 36.03 -19.67
CA ALA A 837 18.89 34.80 -18.89
C ALA A 837 17.91 34.68 -17.72
N HIS A 838 17.15 33.59 -17.69
CA HIS A 838 16.23 33.16 -16.63
C HIS A 838 15.87 31.67 -16.86
N ASP A 839 15.09 31.08 -15.95
CA ASP A 839 14.54 29.74 -16.14
C ASP A 839 13.29 29.82 -17.03
N PHE A 840 13.38 29.26 -18.24
CA PHE A 840 12.29 29.27 -19.21
C PHE A 840 11.02 28.55 -18.70
N ARG A 841 11.15 27.69 -17.68
CA ARG A 841 10.02 26.97 -17.10
C ARG A 841 9.02 27.91 -16.43
N ASP A 842 9.48 29.05 -15.92
CA ASP A 842 8.63 30.10 -15.35
C ASP A 842 7.72 30.71 -16.42
N ASP A 843 8.22 30.90 -17.65
CA ASP A 843 7.41 31.38 -18.76
C ASP A 843 6.33 30.37 -19.15
N LEU A 844 6.62 29.07 -19.03
CA LEU A 844 5.72 28.00 -19.43
C LEU A 844 4.59 27.80 -18.42
N THR A 845 4.92 27.75 -17.12
CA THR A 845 3.92 27.61 -16.05
C THR A 845 2.99 28.82 -15.97
N ALA A 846 3.43 29.99 -16.43
CA ALA A 846 2.58 31.18 -16.55
C ALA A 846 1.56 31.14 -17.71
N ILE A 847 1.58 30.11 -18.58
CA ILE A 847 0.65 29.98 -19.71
C ILE A 847 -0.69 29.39 -19.24
N PRO A 848 -1.81 30.12 -19.36
CA PRO A 848 -3.12 29.59 -18.98
C PRO A 848 -3.57 28.45 -19.88
N ALA A 849 -4.41 27.57 -19.34
CA ALA A 849 -5.17 26.60 -20.14
C ALA A 849 -6.01 27.30 -21.24
N GLY A 850 -6.18 26.65 -22.39
CA GLY A 850 -6.88 27.21 -23.55
C GLY A 850 -6.02 28.13 -24.43
N THR A 851 -4.73 28.27 -24.14
CA THR A 851 -3.81 29.10 -24.92
C THR A 851 -3.37 28.37 -26.19
N LYS A 852 -3.51 29.02 -27.34
CA LYS A 852 -2.86 28.55 -28.58
C LYS A 852 -1.36 28.76 -28.48
N VAL A 853 -0.59 27.68 -28.45
CA VAL A 853 0.88 27.73 -28.31
C VAL A 853 1.56 27.79 -29.69
N TYR A 854 1.07 27.00 -30.65
CA TYR A 854 1.66 26.93 -31.99
C TYR A 854 0.59 26.91 -33.09
N ASP A 855 0.84 27.61 -34.19
CA ASP A 855 0.25 27.28 -35.49
C ASP A 855 1.11 26.19 -36.16
N ILE A 856 0.48 25.14 -36.70
CA ILE A 856 1.18 24.01 -37.31
C ILE A 856 1.06 24.09 -38.82
N TYR A 857 2.19 24.03 -39.53
CA TYR A 857 2.23 23.99 -40.99
C TYR A 857 2.87 22.70 -41.49
N GLY A 858 2.34 22.12 -42.57
CA GLY A 858 2.84 20.89 -43.17
C GLY A 858 3.08 21.04 -44.68
N THR A 859 4.07 20.33 -45.22
CA THR A 859 4.37 20.30 -46.66
C THR A 859 4.53 18.87 -47.17
N THR A 860 4.29 18.65 -48.46
CA THR A 860 4.58 17.40 -49.18
C THR A 860 5.91 17.46 -49.93
N GLN A 861 6.55 18.63 -50.01
CA GLN A 861 7.78 18.82 -50.78
C GLN A 861 8.93 18.07 -50.11
N SER A 862 9.68 17.29 -50.89
CA SER A 862 10.76 16.47 -50.35
C SER A 862 11.92 17.31 -49.79
N ILE A 863 12.56 16.79 -48.75
CA ILE A 863 13.78 17.38 -48.18
C ILE A 863 14.93 17.10 -49.15
N ARG A 864 15.53 18.18 -49.69
CA ARG A 864 16.64 18.15 -50.63
C ARG A 864 17.81 18.95 -50.07
N THR A 865 19.01 18.42 -50.26
CA THR A 865 20.28 19.08 -49.91
C THR A 865 21.17 19.21 -51.15
N SER A 866 22.14 20.12 -51.08
CA SER A 866 23.13 20.35 -52.13
C SER A 866 24.50 20.53 -51.49
N ILE A 867 25.55 20.19 -52.25
CA ILE A 867 26.94 20.53 -51.87
C ILE A 867 27.17 22.04 -51.78
N TRP A 868 26.29 22.82 -52.41
CA TRP A 868 26.33 24.28 -52.38
C TRP A 868 25.37 24.81 -51.31
N PRO A 869 25.85 25.46 -50.23
CA PRO A 869 25.01 25.91 -49.12
C PRO A 869 23.85 26.81 -49.54
N TRP A 870 24.08 27.74 -50.47
CA TRP A 870 23.05 28.65 -50.98
C TRP A 870 21.91 27.92 -51.72
N VAL A 871 22.18 26.76 -52.32
CA VAL A 871 21.16 25.93 -52.98
C VAL A 871 20.34 25.18 -51.93
N THR A 872 20.98 24.64 -50.90
CA THR A 872 20.29 24.03 -49.76
C THR A 872 19.34 25.03 -49.10
N GLU A 873 19.81 26.26 -48.87
CA GLU A 873 19.02 27.36 -48.32
C GLU A 873 17.82 27.71 -49.22
N ARG A 874 18.03 27.76 -50.54
CA ARG A 874 16.94 27.95 -51.49
C ARG A 874 15.90 26.83 -51.39
N TYR A 875 16.32 25.57 -51.36
CA TYR A 875 15.40 24.42 -51.21
C TYR A 875 14.66 24.45 -49.87
N ALA A 876 15.29 24.91 -48.79
CA ALA A 876 14.65 25.09 -47.49
C ALA A 876 13.55 26.17 -47.56
N ARG A 877 13.84 27.34 -48.16
CA ARG A 877 12.85 28.40 -48.37
C ARG A 877 11.69 27.97 -49.26
N GLU A 878 11.97 27.33 -50.39
CA GLU A 878 10.91 26.81 -51.28
C GLU A 878 10.00 25.84 -50.55
N ARG A 879 10.57 24.92 -49.76
CA ARG A 879 9.82 23.97 -48.94
C ARG A 879 8.98 24.66 -47.86
N ARG A 880 9.55 25.61 -47.12
CA ARG A 880 8.79 26.38 -46.12
C ARG A 880 7.65 27.19 -46.75
N ASN A 881 7.88 27.78 -47.94
CA ASN A 881 6.86 28.53 -48.69
C ASN A 881 5.73 27.64 -49.23
N SER A 882 6.00 26.35 -49.47
CA SER A 882 4.99 25.37 -49.88
C SER A 882 4.13 24.85 -48.73
N ALA A 883 4.52 25.11 -47.48
CA ALA A 883 3.83 24.58 -46.32
C ALA A 883 2.49 25.28 -46.11
N VAL A 884 1.44 24.48 -45.92
CA VAL A 884 0.08 24.96 -45.65
C VAL A 884 -0.24 24.79 -44.17
N LYS A 885 -1.08 25.67 -43.61
CA LYS A 885 -1.52 25.52 -42.22
C LYS A 885 -2.38 24.26 -42.10
N ILE A 886 -2.00 23.36 -41.20
CA ILE A 886 -2.71 22.09 -40.96
C ILE A 886 -3.48 22.09 -39.64
N GLY A 887 -3.14 22.97 -38.71
CA GLY A 887 -3.84 23.04 -37.44
C GLY A 887 -3.22 24.01 -36.46
N GLU A 888 -3.71 23.94 -35.24
CA GLU A 888 -3.27 24.71 -34.09
C GLU A 888 -3.07 23.75 -32.90
N LEU A 889 -2.03 23.98 -32.10
CA LEU A 889 -1.83 23.27 -30.85
C LEU A 889 -2.26 24.19 -29.70
N VAL A 890 -3.26 23.75 -28.95
CA VAL A 890 -3.91 24.54 -27.89
C VAL A 890 -3.77 23.79 -26.57
N THR A 891 -3.39 24.49 -25.49
CA THR A 891 -3.34 23.89 -24.16
C THR A 891 -4.74 23.56 -23.64
N ASP A 892 -4.83 22.47 -22.89
CA ASP A 892 -6.01 22.02 -22.15
C ASP A 892 -5.76 21.99 -20.62
N SER A 893 -4.52 22.28 -20.22
CA SER A 893 -4.11 22.55 -18.83
C SER A 893 -3.03 23.64 -18.83
N GLU A 894 -2.69 24.15 -17.64
CA GLU A 894 -1.42 24.83 -17.45
C GLU A 894 -0.24 23.84 -17.62
N PHE A 895 0.96 24.36 -17.81
CA PHE A 895 2.17 23.54 -17.77
C PHE A 895 2.53 23.17 -16.33
N THR A 896 2.91 21.92 -16.10
CA THR A 896 3.35 21.40 -14.81
C THR A 896 4.81 20.96 -14.88
N LEU A 897 5.57 21.28 -13.84
CA LEU A 897 6.93 20.79 -13.63
C LEU A 897 6.87 19.57 -12.72
N SER A 898 7.36 18.42 -13.19
CA SER A 898 7.22 17.17 -12.45
C SER A 898 8.33 16.18 -12.76
N GLN A 899 8.60 15.27 -11.81
CA GLN A 899 9.53 14.16 -12.01
C GLN A 899 9.09 13.27 -13.18
N PHE A 900 7.79 13.01 -13.32
CA PHE A 900 7.25 12.27 -14.45
C PHE A 900 7.48 13.01 -15.77
N GLY A 901 7.28 14.33 -15.82
CA GLY A 901 7.61 15.14 -16.99
C GLY A 901 9.11 15.08 -17.35
N ASP A 902 9.97 15.01 -16.35
CA ASP A 902 11.43 14.99 -16.50
C ASP A 902 11.99 13.63 -16.92
N THR A 903 11.54 12.53 -16.32
CA THR A 903 12.13 11.20 -16.53
C THR A 903 11.09 10.14 -16.90
N GLY A 904 9.87 10.24 -16.37
CA GLY A 904 8.83 9.21 -16.49
C GLY A 904 8.08 9.15 -17.82
N ILE A 905 7.79 10.27 -18.49
CA ILE A 905 7.05 10.25 -19.77
C ILE A 905 7.96 9.83 -20.92
N PHE A 906 7.50 8.91 -21.78
CA PHE A 906 8.26 8.42 -22.91
C PHE A 906 7.68 8.88 -24.25
N PHE A 907 8.56 9.40 -25.11
CA PHE A 907 8.25 9.78 -26.48
C PHE A 907 9.14 8.96 -27.40
N LYS A 908 8.53 8.10 -28.22
CA LYS A 908 9.19 7.30 -29.24
C LYS A 908 9.56 8.18 -30.43
N HIS A 909 10.77 8.02 -30.95
CA HIS A 909 11.16 8.60 -32.23
C HIS A 909 10.83 7.64 -33.37
N GLN A 910 10.02 8.08 -34.34
CA GLN A 910 9.81 7.31 -35.56
C GLN A 910 10.93 7.62 -36.56
N ARG A 911 11.67 6.58 -36.95
CA ARG A 911 12.80 6.70 -37.86
C ARG A 911 12.37 6.72 -39.30
N TYR A 912 13.26 7.19 -40.17
CA TYR A 912 13.04 7.16 -41.61
C TYR A 912 12.83 5.74 -42.16
N GLU A 913 13.41 4.73 -41.51
CA GLU A 913 13.28 3.31 -41.84
C GLU A 913 11.91 2.73 -41.49
N ASP A 914 11.17 3.37 -40.56
CA ASP A 914 9.91 2.84 -40.02
C ASP A 914 8.67 3.28 -40.85
N ARG A 915 8.87 3.98 -41.96
CA ARG A 915 7.80 4.62 -42.76
C ARG A 915 6.93 3.65 -43.55
#